data_AF-A0AAE4RXB7-F1
#
_entry.id   AF-A0AAE4RXB7-F1
#
_cell.length_a   1.000
_cell.length_b   1.000
_cell.length_c   1.000
_cell.angle_alpha   90.00
_cell.angle_beta   90.00
_cell.angle_gamma   90.00
#
_symmetry.space_group_name_H-M   'P 1'
#
loop_
_entity.id
_entity.type
_entity.pdbx_description
1 polymer ?
#
loop_
_entity_poly.entity_id
_entity_poly.type
_entity_poly.pdbx_seq_one_letter_code
_entity_poly.pdbx_strand_id
1 'polypeptide(L)'
;MKQIFAWLFAAIFFAAGCAQSPDLAEPVRGGGYENADGLVIVAACPPATRTDIEEGKSTWEAGDRITVVYDGAAYEYTAAEAGPTTAFTSEAGIADYDASKALTAYYPATTAEGVVAVEAERTIALDAESQSNPARAPLVGLPTSGNLAEGALEVTFRNIFSVIELRIDAGELASAAQSLTVEPADEGAFEGFLSFEGTVDPETLALTPAENGTGNSLIFNFAEGVDLTKPQTIKFPVGRFRSEAGLRLTLGTADGKSYSKNIYKTGITSYAEQGGVFRAKHMAKALYAFAPQGGISTADDLIEFAAAVNAGGTLAPWQDDKGVVVLLDDIDLAEVTEWTPIGAATSKLANNALSITSGRPFTGYFDGQGHTIRNLKMVCKAAQATSAWGFFGAVADGAVVENLIFDASCSLEDKATAGTDCGVVAGLVYEATVRNVVNKASIAFDGAAPDETRMTIGMVGLAFADKNGARLEKLVNHGALTATSGGNTKNGATGIHVGGIVGFSSNKSNTTAVVTIAECANYGDLDTQVARASGIVAAANRYTEIENCVNEGDNVNAFATVNSARIGNITCITAVGSKITNTVNRGNVICKTSGAAGGIICLVNDDGNAFVGCENYGLVITDRASYKGTLFGQCNKAARFSDCIAQGDLGAYEDGSYALVGVNYTNYMSYIGDHNATAVHVNSQNILYYPNGSQVPAEPEFGVNLSSVELNAQGSNAAVVQLSSVDYDWTVSADGDWVHVTDLSDAPVVSGVRDSGVQYIKIGADANTKTAPRSAVVTFASTDGSKSATVRVDQQARGEAFPSKWVFQASTLPLYGSSWTDDNVIPATSGAAGFISVVRGDANASAAFKRSVVTNRPAVSTMVEGDYRLYTFPVENLAARSVVDFNATMAGEANSPKYFIVEYLDGGVWKSVEADLLTAPENPAVRYTYKCSGTATGSSYQHATVMQTMRFENAVTDGEVKIRCRAVGPYTCAGGTQNITATNAASSIPPYGFTGSYVQNFGTATPRDTKKVLCLGNSFSYYSNPAWMLKEIAWREGHALNIKAHFKGSQTLTQHLSLGFSTDVIEQGGYDFAFLQDQSQNPANYGRDATASILTGLTTLADKVRAASPSCKVILEETWTFSSASYGGFTDFPTFETYNDAGAKAMAKAAGTWVSPIGPAFRQVREGGSGINLYYSDSKHQSEYGAYLKACVNYLVLFGERFGADPADCGLNPDKAAYLRSVAEQIVLGNEGDYFIER
;
A
#
# COMPACT_ATOMS: atom_id res chain seq x y z
N MET A 1 59.28 -32.07 -34.60
CA MET A 1 60.26 -31.13 -33.98
C MET A 1 59.46 -29.94 -33.51
N LYS A 2 59.27 -29.84 -32.19
CA LYS A 2 60.08 -28.99 -31.31
C LYS A 2 59.77 -27.52 -31.59
N GLN A 3 59.00 -26.88 -30.70
CA GLN A 3 59.52 -26.06 -29.59
C GLN A 3 59.18 -24.60 -29.93
N ILE A 4 58.75 -23.69 -29.05
CA ILE A 4 58.65 -23.67 -27.59
C ILE A 4 57.84 -22.39 -27.25
N PHE A 5 56.95 -22.51 -26.26
CA PHE A 5 56.70 -21.55 -25.18
C PHE A 5 56.98 -20.06 -25.39
N ALA A 6 55.98 -19.21 -25.12
CA ALA A 6 55.78 -18.66 -23.78
C ALA A 6 54.87 -17.42 -23.82
N TRP A 7 53.75 -17.52 -23.10
CA TRP A 7 53.09 -16.44 -22.36
C TRP A 7 52.43 -15.30 -23.15
N LEU A 8 51.12 -15.39 -23.27
CA LEU A 8 50.27 -14.43 -22.56
C LEU A 8 48.94 -15.08 -22.17
N PHE A 9 48.76 -15.27 -20.87
CA PHE A 9 47.48 -15.45 -20.20
C PHE A 9 46.60 -14.22 -20.46
N ALA A 10 45.31 -14.44 -20.66
CA ALA A 10 44.24 -13.98 -19.77
C ALA A 10 42.96 -13.66 -20.55
N ALA A 11 41.86 -14.04 -19.90
CA ALA A 11 40.50 -13.56 -20.05
C ALA A 11 39.66 -14.20 -21.17
N ILE A 12 38.77 -15.13 -20.80
CA ILE A 12 37.31 -14.89 -20.56
C ILE A 12 36.55 -15.30 -21.84
N PHE A 13 35.69 -16.33 -21.95
CA PHE A 13 34.96 -17.28 -21.07
C PHE A 13 34.51 -18.46 -21.99
N PHE A 14 34.86 -19.75 -21.78
CA PHE A 14 34.12 -20.85 -21.08
C PHE A 14 32.61 -20.59 -20.80
N ALA A 15 31.64 -21.48 -20.98
CA ALA A 15 31.62 -22.94 -21.20
C ALA A 15 30.22 -23.39 -21.70
N ALA A 16 30.14 -24.31 -22.66
CA ALA A 16 29.01 -25.22 -22.84
C ALA A 16 29.48 -26.45 -23.63
N GLY A 17 30.34 -27.26 -23.00
CA GLY A 17 30.73 -28.58 -23.45
C GLY A 17 30.44 -29.58 -22.34
N CYS A 18 29.92 -30.75 -22.72
CA CYS A 18 29.72 -32.00 -21.98
C CYS A 18 30.04 -32.00 -20.48
N ALA A 19 29.04 -32.28 -19.64
CA ALA A 19 29.26 -32.85 -18.31
C ALA A 19 28.68 -34.28 -18.29
N GLN A 20 29.56 -35.26 -18.44
CA GLN A 20 29.38 -36.63 -17.96
C GLN A 20 29.04 -36.59 -16.46
N SER A 21 28.21 -37.53 -15.98
CA SER A 21 28.14 -37.86 -14.55
C SER A 21 29.56 -37.97 -13.97
N PRO A 22 29.81 -37.57 -12.72
CA PRO A 22 31.04 -37.96 -12.07
C PRO A 22 31.08 -39.49 -12.06
N ASP A 23 32.07 -40.09 -12.73
CA ASP A 23 32.32 -41.52 -12.66
C ASP A 23 32.37 -41.92 -11.18
N LEU A 24 31.38 -42.71 -10.75
CA LEU A 24 31.46 -43.47 -9.52
C LEU A 24 32.64 -44.42 -9.72
N ALA A 25 33.72 -44.26 -8.95
CA ALA A 25 34.76 -45.27 -8.96
C ALA A 25 34.09 -46.61 -8.58
N GLU A 26 34.13 -47.60 -9.49
CA GLU A 26 33.67 -48.94 -9.18
C GLU A 26 34.40 -49.43 -7.93
N PRO A 27 33.71 -50.08 -6.98
CA PRO A 27 34.36 -50.68 -5.82
C PRO A 27 35.47 -51.62 -6.31
N VAL A 28 36.68 -51.46 -5.75
CA VAL A 28 37.81 -52.31 -6.09
C VAL A 28 37.46 -53.75 -5.68
N ARG A 29 37.32 -54.63 -6.67
CA ARG A 29 37.07 -56.07 -6.48
C ARG A 29 38.24 -56.71 -5.75
N GLY A 30 38.12 -56.89 -4.44
CA GLY A 30 38.97 -57.82 -3.70
C GLY A 30 38.43 -59.23 -3.91
N GLY A 31 39.06 -60.04 -4.76
CA GLY A 31 38.68 -61.45 -4.90
C GLY A 31 39.03 -62.24 -3.63
N GLY A 32 38.19 -63.22 -3.25
CA GLY A 32 38.51 -64.17 -2.16
C GLY A 32 37.36 -64.62 -1.26
N TYR A 33 36.12 -64.18 -1.48
CA TYR A 33 34.98 -64.48 -0.57
C TYR A 33 34.20 -65.75 -0.90
N GLU A 34 34.57 -66.48 -1.97
CA GLU A 34 33.87 -67.68 -2.45
C GLU A 34 33.84 -68.85 -1.44
N ASN A 35 34.65 -68.80 -0.38
CA ASN A 35 34.73 -69.82 0.68
C ASN A 35 34.33 -69.30 2.08
N ALA A 36 33.63 -68.17 2.19
CA ALA A 36 33.13 -67.66 3.46
C ALA A 36 31.90 -68.46 3.94
N ASP A 37 31.83 -68.76 5.23
CA ASP A 37 30.67 -69.42 5.85
C ASP A 37 29.50 -68.41 5.99
N GLY A 38 28.75 -68.20 4.90
CA GLY A 38 27.58 -67.31 4.84
C GLY A 38 27.76 -66.05 4.00
N LEU A 39 26.66 -65.30 3.79
CA LEU A 39 26.61 -64.11 2.94
C LEU A 39 27.47 -62.97 3.49
N VAL A 40 28.47 -62.52 2.73
CA VAL A 40 29.26 -61.30 3.04
C VAL A 40 28.59 -60.07 2.42
N ILE A 41 28.51 -58.96 3.15
CA ILE A 41 28.01 -57.68 2.63
C ILE A 41 29.19 -56.75 2.34
N VAL A 42 29.31 -56.25 1.12
CA VAL A 42 30.29 -55.20 0.78
C VAL A 42 29.56 -53.88 0.66
N ALA A 43 29.91 -52.91 1.49
CA ALA A 43 29.18 -51.65 1.59
C ALA A 43 30.06 -50.44 1.23
N ALA A 44 29.62 -49.65 0.26
CA ALA A 44 30.24 -48.38 -0.13
C ALA A 44 29.46 -47.18 0.45
N CYS A 45 30.18 -46.14 0.90
CA CYS A 45 29.61 -44.87 1.33
C CYS A 45 30.03 -43.71 0.38
N PRO A 46 29.20 -43.36 -0.63
CA PRO A 46 29.55 -42.37 -1.66
C PRO A 46 29.56 -40.91 -1.13
N PRO A 47 30.30 -39.97 -1.75
CA PRO A 47 30.40 -38.58 -1.29
C PRO A 47 29.08 -37.83 -1.06
N ALA A 48 28.03 -38.18 -1.83
CA ALA A 48 26.71 -37.56 -1.71
C ALA A 48 25.96 -37.93 -0.42
N THR A 49 26.38 -38.99 0.29
CA THR A 49 25.85 -39.39 1.61
C THR A 49 26.77 -38.96 2.77
N ARG A 50 27.92 -38.33 2.49
CA ARG A 50 29.00 -38.02 3.46
C ARG A 50 28.83 -36.73 4.27
N THR A 51 27.89 -35.84 3.95
CA THR A 51 27.79 -34.53 4.61
C THR A 51 27.15 -34.54 5.99
N ASP A 52 26.50 -35.65 6.39
CA ASP A 52 25.64 -35.69 7.58
C ASP A 52 26.01 -36.82 8.58
N ILE A 53 27.10 -37.54 8.33
CA ILE A 53 27.64 -38.62 9.18
C ILE A 53 28.73 -38.03 10.08
N GLU A 54 28.33 -37.29 11.11
CA GLU A 54 29.21 -36.41 11.91
C GLU A 54 29.87 -35.32 11.04
N GLU A 55 29.91 -34.06 11.50
CA GLU A 55 30.71 -33.04 10.79
C GLU A 55 32.19 -33.50 10.75
N GLY A 56 32.61 -34.15 9.66
CA GLY A 56 34.00 -34.49 9.36
C GLY A 56 34.42 -35.96 9.25
N LYS A 57 33.54 -36.98 9.36
CA LYS A 57 33.96 -38.39 9.13
C LYS A 57 33.73 -38.83 7.68
N SER A 58 34.77 -39.40 7.05
CA SER A 58 34.81 -39.67 5.60
C SER A 58 34.90 -41.15 5.19
N THR A 59 34.94 -42.09 6.15
CA THR A 59 35.16 -43.54 5.92
C THR A 59 34.44 -44.41 6.97
N TRP A 60 34.09 -45.65 6.63
CA TRP A 60 33.72 -46.68 7.62
C TRP A 60 34.90 -46.95 8.54
N GLU A 61 34.63 -47.31 9.79
CA GLU A 61 35.63 -47.71 10.78
C GLU A 61 35.55 -49.21 11.05
N ALA A 62 36.68 -49.83 11.40
CA ALA A 62 36.69 -51.22 11.84
C ALA A 62 35.83 -51.37 13.10
N GLY A 63 34.88 -52.31 13.09
CA GLY A 63 33.93 -52.51 14.18
C GLY A 63 32.60 -51.77 14.04
N ASP A 64 32.40 -50.95 13.00
CA ASP A 64 31.06 -50.43 12.65
C ASP A 64 30.09 -51.59 12.43
N ARG A 65 28.83 -51.44 12.88
CA ARG A 65 27.80 -52.49 12.79
C ARG A 65 26.63 -52.04 11.95
N ILE A 66 26.12 -52.94 11.10
CA ILE A 66 24.89 -52.77 10.34
C ILE A 66 23.90 -53.90 10.66
N THR A 67 22.61 -53.59 10.56
CA THR A 67 21.55 -54.62 10.62
C THR A 67 21.01 -54.88 9.24
N VAL A 68 21.05 -56.13 8.81
CA VAL A 68 20.53 -56.59 7.52
C VAL A 68 19.22 -57.32 7.75
N VAL A 69 18.13 -56.75 7.25
CA VAL A 69 16.81 -57.37 7.27
C VAL A 69 16.61 -58.11 5.95
N TYR A 70 16.42 -59.41 6.01
CA TYR A 70 16.25 -60.30 4.87
C TYR A 70 15.09 -61.27 5.14
N ASP A 71 14.10 -61.28 4.25
CA ASP A 71 12.89 -62.12 4.35
C ASP A 71 12.17 -62.00 5.72
N GLY A 72 12.19 -60.80 6.29
CA GLY A 72 11.56 -60.49 7.59
C GLY A 72 12.38 -60.84 8.83
N ALA A 73 13.58 -61.42 8.68
CA ALA A 73 14.51 -61.67 9.79
C ALA A 73 15.69 -60.68 9.76
N ALA A 74 16.15 -60.24 10.94
CA ALA A 74 17.24 -59.28 11.10
C ALA A 74 18.55 -59.97 11.53
N TYR A 75 19.64 -59.60 10.88
CA TYR A 75 20.98 -60.16 11.10
C TYR A 75 21.98 -59.02 11.32
N GLU A 76 22.80 -59.10 12.36
CA GLU A 76 23.86 -58.11 12.63
C GLU A 76 25.14 -58.47 11.88
N TYR A 77 25.74 -57.48 11.23
CA TYR A 77 26.98 -57.59 10.49
C TYR A 77 27.98 -56.53 10.94
N THR A 78 29.26 -56.88 11.03
CA THR A 78 30.33 -55.98 11.54
C THR A 78 31.40 -55.73 10.47
N ALA A 79 31.82 -54.47 10.32
CA ALA A 79 32.89 -54.05 9.43
C ALA A 79 34.23 -54.62 9.87
N ALA A 80 34.91 -55.32 8.97
CA ALA A 80 36.21 -55.94 9.27
C ALA A 80 37.35 -54.91 9.33
N GLU A 81 37.35 -53.90 8.45
CA GLU A 81 38.41 -52.89 8.32
C GLU A 81 37.86 -51.49 8.01
N ALA A 82 38.64 -50.45 8.29
CA ALA A 82 38.26 -49.07 8.00
C ALA A 82 38.50 -48.70 6.52
N GLY A 83 37.58 -47.93 5.91
CA GLY A 83 37.72 -47.49 4.51
C GLY A 83 36.45 -46.91 3.89
N PRO A 84 36.54 -46.29 2.70
CA PRO A 84 35.38 -45.71 2.00
C PRO A 84 34.40 -46.77 1.46
N THR A 85 34.90 -48.00 1.28
CA THR A 85 34.14 -49.23 0.99
C THR A 85 34.75 -50.33 1.84
N THR A 86 33.95 -51.10 2.58
CA THR A 86 34.45 -52.19 3.44
C THR A 86 33.53 -53.41 3.41
N ALA A 87 34.08 -54.56 3.83
CA ALA A 87 33.33 -55.81 3.96
C ALA A 87 32.80 -55.96 5.39
N PHE A 88 31.55 -56.39 5.47
CA PHE A 88 30.80 -56.64 6.67
C PHE A 88 30.50 -58.15 6.75
N THR A 89 30.87 -58.78 7.87
CA THR A 89 30.68 -60.22 8.11
C THR A 89 29.84 -60.47 9.37
N SER A 90 29.25 -61.66 9.47
CA SER A 90 28.40 -62.05 10.60
C SER A 90 28.63 -63.51 10.94
N GLU A 91 28.70 -63.85 12.23
CA GLU A 91 28.83 -65.24 12.70
C GLU A 91 27.49 -66.03 12.64
N ALA A 92 26.36 -65.32 12.62
CA ALA A 92 25.00 -65.89 12.57
C ALA A 92 24.22 -65.39 11.33
N GLY A 93 24.94 -64.91 10.31
CA GLY A 93 24.39 -64.23 9.14
C GLY A 93 23.58 -65.13 8.21
N ILE A 94 23.19 -64.58 7.07
CA ILE A 94 22.36 -65.26 6.07
C ILE A 94 23.16 -66.39 5.43
N ALA A 95 22.76 -67.65 5.65
CA ALA A 95 23.47 -68.82 5.12
C ALA A 95 23.25 -69.04 3.61
N ASP A 96 21.99 -68.93 3.15
CA ASP A 96 21.60 -69.11 1.74
C ASP A 96 20.86 -67.87 1.23
N TYR A 97 21.54 -67.04 0.45
CA TYR A 97 20.95 -65.85 -0.14
C TYR A 97 20.19 -66.17 -1.43
N ASP A 98 18.90 -65.79 -1.46
CA ASP A 98 18.00 -65.85 -2.59
C ASP A 98 17.68 -64.41 -3.01
N ALA A 99 18.20 -64.02 -4.18
CA ALA A 99 18.07 -62.67 -4.69
C ALA A 99 16.62 -62.27 -5.06
N SER A 100 15.67 -63.21 -5.06
CA SER A 100 14.24 -62.90 -5.25
C SER A 100 13.57 -62.36 -3.99
N LYS A 101 14.20 -62.50 -2.82
CA LYS A 101 13.70 -62.03 -1.53
C LYS A 101 14.23 -60.64 -1.21
N ALA A 102 13.40 -59.83 -0.55
CA ALA A 102 13.77 -58.46 -0.19
C ALA A 102 14.87 -58.45 0.88
N LEU A 103 15.90 -57.62 0.65
CA LEU A 103 16.98 -57.35 1.59
C LEU A 103 17.13 -55.83 1.77
N THR A 104 17.28 -55.37 3.00
CA THR A 104 17.58 -53.98 3.32
C THR A 104 18.53 -53.90 4.51
N ALA A 105 19.60 -53.11 4.38
CA ALA A 105 20.57 -52.90 5.44
C ALA A 105 20.36 -51.53 6.11
N TYR A 106 20.66 -51.42 7.40
CA TYR A 106 20.51 -50.21 8.19
C TYR A 106 21.80 -49.89 8.97
N TYR A 107 22.16 -48.61 9.06
CA TYR A 107 23.27 -48.11 9.88
C TYR A 107 22.83 -46.85 10.68
N PRO A 108 23.19 -46.72 11.97
CA PRO A 108 23.83 -47.73 12.82
C PRO A 108 22.93 -48.98 13.02
N ALA A 109 23.51 -50.09 13.48
CA ALA A 109 22.79 -51.34 13.70
C ALA A 109 21.55 -51.15 14.60
N THR A 110 20.43 -51.71 14.16
CA THR A 110 19.11 -51.65 14.78
C THR A 110 18.72 -52.99 15.39
N THR A 111 17.85 -53.01 16.41
CA THR A 111 17.38 -54.25 17.03
C THR A 111 16.40 -55.00 16.11
N ALA A 112 16.22 -56.31 16.36
CA ALA A 112 15.52 -57.24 15.47
C ALA A 112 14.03 -56.92 15.18
N GLU A 113 13.44 -55.92 15.85
CA GLU A 113 12.04 -55.52 15.71
C GLU A 113 11.83 -54.35 14.73
N GLY A 114 12.86 -53.97 13.95
CA GLY A 114 12.73 -52.85 13.00
C GLY A 114 12.67 -51.47 13.69
N VAL A 115 13.01 -51.42 14.98
CA VAL A 115 13.19 -50.19 15.75
C VAL A 115 14.58 -49.63 15.44
N VAL A 116 14.67 -48.37 14.99
CA VAL A 116 15.95 -47.65 14.94
C VAL A 116 16.42 -47.42 16.37
N ALA A 117 17.13 -48.41 16.92
CA ALA A 117 17.78 -48.28 18.21
C ALA A 117 18.95 -47.31 18.05
N VAL A 118 18.78 -46.07 18.52
CA VAL A 118 19.92 -45.24 18.90
C VAL A 118 20.47 -45.89 20.18
N GLU A 119 21.74 -46.30 20.21
CA GLU A 119 22.35 -46.97 21.37
C GLU A 119 22.00 -46.24 22.68
N ALA A 120 21.64 -47.00 23.71
CA ALA A 120 21.06 -46.52 24.97
C ALA A 120 21.98 -45.62 25.83
N GLU A 121 23.21 -45.31 25.41
CA GLU A 121 24.21 -44.60 26.22
C GLU A 121 24.54 -43.17 25.75
N ARG A 122 23.67 -42.51 24.97
CA ARG A 122 23.88 -41.09 24.62
C ARG A 122 22.69 -40.21 24.94
N THR A 123 22.33 -40.09 26.23
CA THR A 123 21.42 -39.07 26.76
C THR A 123 21.68 -37.70 26.11
N ILE A 124 20.64 -36.90 25.78
CA ILE A 124 20.81 -35.47 25.48
C ILE A 124 21.17 -34.80 26.81
N ALA A 125 22.43 -34.90 27.21
CA ALA A 125 22.98 -34.11 28.27
C ALA A 125 23.17 -32.70 27.70
N LEU A 126 22.28 -31.78 28.07
CA LEU A 126 22.55 -30.35 27.94
C LEU A 126 23.64 -30.02 28.98
N ASP A 127 24.89 -30.35 28.65
CA ASP A 127 26.03 -29.95 29.46
C ASP A 127 26.15 -28.41 29.39
N ALA A 128 26.07 -27.77 30.56
CA ALA A 128 26.15 -26.32 30.69
C ALA A 128 27.49 -25.75 30.19
N GLU A 129 28.52 -26.59 30.01
CA GLU A 129 29.86 -26.17 29.58
C GLU A 129 30.19 -26.49 28.11
N SER A 130 29.68 -27.61 27.55
CA SER A 130 30.01 -28.04 26.18
C SER A 130 28.75 -28.29 25.33
N GLN A 131 28.37 -27.30 24.53
CA GLN A 131 27.20 -27.33 23.64
C GLN A 131 27.34 -28.37 22.50
N SER A 132 27.28 -29.67 22.79
CA SER A 132 27.33 -30.72 21.77
C SER A 132 26.19 -31.74 21.90
N ASN A 133 25.34 -31.77 20.88
CA ASN A 133 24.32 -32.81 20.68
C ASN A 133 24.77 -33.68 19.48
N PRO A 134 25.06 -34.99 19.67
CA PRO A 134 25.67 -35.84 18.65
C PRO A 134 24.67 -36.59 17.74
N ALA A 135 23.43 -36.11 17.58
CA ALA A 135 22.42 -36.78 16.75
C ALA A 135 22.95 -37.13 15.33
N ARG A 136 22.92 -38.42 14.96
CA ARG A 136 23.38 -38.94 13.66
C ARG A 136 22.19 -39.31 12.77
N ALA A 137 22.26 -39.02 11.47
CA ALA A 137 21.23 -39.45 10.52
C ALA A 137 21.37 -40.95 10.18
N PRO A 138 20.32 -41.77 10.32
CA PRO A 138 20.37 -43.18 9.92
C PRO A 138 20.50 -43.35 8.40
N LEU A 139 21.23 -44.39 7.98
CA LEU A 139 21.42 -44.77 6.58
C LEU A 139 20.65 -46.05 6.26
N VAL A 140 20.18 -46.14 5.01
CA VAL A 140 19.54 -47.35 4.47
C VAL A 140 20.29 -47.82 3.24
N GLY A 141 20.69 -49.09 3.25
CA GLY A 141 21.41 -49.77 2.18
C GLY A 141 20.52 -50.72 1.40
N LEU A 142 20.64 -50.69 0.07
CA LEU A 142 19.99 -51.64 -0.83
C LEU A 142 21.01 -52.36 -1.73
N PRO A 143 20.73 -53.60 -2.15
CA PRO A 143 21.58 -54.33 -3.11
C PRO A 143 21.76 -53.58 -4.44
N THR A 144 22.98 -53.58 -5.00
CA THR A 144 23.26 -53.03 -6.34
C THR A 144 22.98 -54.05 -7.45
N SER A 145 22.77 -53.56 -8.68
CA SER A 145 22.40 -54.41 -9.83
C SER A 145 23.57 -55.26 -10.31
N GLY A 146 23.52 -56.57 -10.07
CA GLY A 146 24.56 -57.53 -10.49
C GLY A 146 24.75 -58.70 -9.53
N ASN A 147 23.65 -59.21 -8.95
CA ASN A 147 23.56 -60.14 -7.83
C ASN A 147 24.77 -61.07 -7.60
N LEU A 148 25.24 -61.06 -6.33
CA LEU A 148 26.23 -61.94 -5.71
C LEU A 148 27.45 -62.25 -6.60
N ALA A 149 28.33 -61.26 -6.74
CA ALA A 149 29.58 -61.39 -7.45
C ALA A 149 30.68 -61.91 -6.50
N GLU A 150 31.38 -62.98 -6.89
CA GLU A 150 32.55 -63.53 -6.17
C GLU A 150 32.32 -63.84 -4.67
N GLY A 151 31.08 -64.17 -4.28
CA GLY A 151 30.72 -64.58 -2.91
C GLY A 151 30.25 -63.46 -1.98
N ALA A 152 30.15 -62.21 -2.45
CA ALA A 152 29.67 -61.08 -1.65
C ALA A 152 28.51 -60.33 -2.31
N LEU A 153 27.61 -59.79 -1.48
CA LEU A 153 26.51 -58.92 -1.90
C LEU A 153 26.88 -57.46 -1.70
N GLU A 154 26.93 -56.72 -2.79
CA GLU A 154 27.18 -55.29 -2.75
C GLU A 154 25.92 -54.51 -2.33
N VAL A 155 26.08 -53.66 -1.32
CA VAL A 155 25.03 -52.80 -0.79
C VAL A 155 25.49 -51.35 -0.85
N THR A 156 24.68 -50.49 -1.46
CA THR A 156 24.95 -49.04 -1.45
C THR A 156 24.05 -48.37 -0.43
N PHE A 157 24.67 -47.70 0.54
CA PHE A 157 23.96 -46.93 1.55
C PHE A 157 23.57 -45.54 1.04
N ARG A 158 22.37 -45.10 1.45
CA ARG A 158 21.83 -43.76 1.19
C ARG A 158 21.19 -43.17 2.44
N ASN A 159 21.21 -41.84 2.54
CA ASN A 159 20.46 -41.11 3.56
C ASN A 159 18.98 -41.17 3.19
N ILE A 160 18.11 -41.35 4.18
CA ILE A 160 16.65 -41.15 4.02
C ILE A 160 16.07 -40.21 5.08
N PHE A 161 16.92 -39.72 5.98
CA PHE A 161 16.61 -38.75 7.03
C PHE A 161 17.36 -37.46 6.79
N SER A 162 16.84 -36.36 7.31
CA SER A 162 17.54 -35.08 7.39
C SER A 162 17.69 -34.66 8.84
N VAL A 163 18.57 -33.70 9.11
CA VAL A 163 18.79 -33.21 10.48
C VAL A 163 18.30 -31.78 10.58
N ILE A 164 17.49 -31.51 11.60
CA ILE A 164 17.09 -30.16 11.98
C ILE A 164 17.94 -29.74 13.19
N GLU A 165 18.60 -28.58 13.08
CA GLU A 165 19.23 -27.88 14.20
C GLU A 165 18.35 -26.72 14.65
N LEU A 166 17.83 -26.81 15.89
CA LEU A 166 17.06 -25.75 16.54
C LEU A 166 17.92 -25.07 17.60
N ARG A 167 18.03 -23.74 17.55
CA ARG A 167 18.54 -22.97 18.68
C ARG A 167 17.38 -22.32 19.42
N ILE A 168 17.08 -22.84 20.61
CA ILE A 168 15.99 -22.35 21.46
C ILE A 168 16.53 -21.39 22.50
N ASP A 169 15.85 -20.27 22.66
CA ASP A 169 16.07 -19.33 23.76
C ASP A 169 14.69 -19.04 24.35
N ALA A 170 14.44 -19.50 25.58
CA ALA A 170 13.13 -19.32 26.19
C ALA A 170 13.04 -18.03 27.01
N GLY A 171 14.17 -17.32 27.21
CA GLY A 171 14.24 -16.21 28.14
C GLY A 171 13.89 -16.61 29.58
N GLU A 172 13.54 -15.64 30.42
CA GLU A 172 12.99 -15.93 31.76
C GLU A 172 11.55 -16.45 31.64
N LEU A 173 11.38 -17.77 31.80
CA LEU A 173 10.06 -18.37 31.92
C LEU A 173 9.56 -18.27 33.36
N ALA A 174 8.29 -17.92 33.55
CA ALA A 174 7.65 -17.88 34.87
C ALA A 174 7.52 -19.27 35.54
N SER A 175 7.65 -20.35 34.77
CA SER A 175 7.63 -21.74 35.22
C SER A 175 8.61 -22.56 34.38
N ALA A 176 9.19 -23.61 34.95
CA ALA A 176 10.19 -24.43 34.27
C ALA A 176 9.64 -25.07 32.99
N ALA A 177 10.44 -25.09 31.93
CA ALA A 177 10.10 -25.80 30.71
C ALA A 177 9.99 -27.30 30.98
N GLN A 178 8.96 -27.92 30.42
CA GLN A 178 8.65 -29.34 30.61
C GLN A 178 8.74 -30.13 29.30
N SER A 179 8.31 -29.54 28.18
CA SER A 179 8.37 -30.20 26.88
C SER A 179 8.49 -29.21 25.71
N LEU A 180 8.97 -29.70 24.58
CA LEU A 180 8.98 -29.02 23.29
C LEU A 180 8.35 -29.95 22.25
N THR A 181 7.22 -29.57 21.71
CA THR A 181 6.54 -30.26 20.62
C THR A 181 6.92 -29.62 19.29
N VAL A 182 7.21 -30.42 18.28
CA VAL A 182 7.46 -30.02 16.89
C VAL A 182 6.41 -30.69 16.03
N GLU A 183 5.61 -29.90 15.35
CA GLU A 183 4.47 -30.37 14.55
C GLU A 183 4.35 -29.51 13.29
N PRO A 184 3.51 -29.85 12.31
CA PRO A 184 3.20 -28.96 11.21
C PRO A 184 2.49 -27.72 11.74
N ALA A 185 2.84 -26.55 11.18
CA ALA A 185 2.07 -25.34 11.46
C ALA A 185 0.63 -25.42 10.92
N ASP A 186 0.42 -26.24 9.89
CA ASP A 186 -0.87 -26.62 9.34
C ASP A 186 -0.80 -28.09 8.93
N GLU A 187 -1.56 -28.96 9.59
CA GLU A 187 -1.64 -30.39 9.25
C GLU A 187 -2.19 -30.62 7.84
N GLY A 188 -3.06 -29.73 7.33
CA GLY A 188 -3.63 -29.84 5.99
C GLY A 188 -2.65 -29.46 4.87
N ALA A 189 -1.54 -28.83 5.22
CA ALA A 189 -0.48 -28.38 4.31
C ALA A 189 0.85 -29.13 4.50
N PHE A 190 0.80 -30.25 5.23
CA PHE A 190 1.92 -31.12 5.53
C PHE A 190 1.84 -32.43 4.74
N GLU A 191 2.89 -32.74 4.00
CA GLU A 191 3.02 -33.96 3.22
C GLU A 191 4.24 -34.75 3.71
N GLY A 192 4.09 -36.05 3.93
CA GLY A 192 5.15 -36.93 4.43
C GLY A 192 5.03 -37.18 5.93
N PHE A 193 6.15 -37.34 6.62
CA PHE A 193 6.21 -37.64 8.05
C PHE A 193 7.42 -36.93 8.69
N LEU A 194 7.20 -36.33 9.86
CA LEU A 194 8.25 -35.67 10.65
C LEU A 194 9.04 -36.70 11.44
N SER A 195 8.33 -37.66 12.01
CA SER A 195 8.86 -38.78 12.78
C SER A 195 8.30 -40.10 12.26
N PHE A 196 9.02 -41.19 12.49
CA PHE A 196 8.35 -42.49 12.63
C PHE A 196 7.82 -42.45 14.06
N GLU A 197 6.50 -42.32 14.21
CA GLU A 197 5.88 -41.76 15.41
C GLU A 197 6.28 -42.54 16.67
N GLY A 198 6.66 -41.87 17.76
CA GLY A 198 6.98 -42.52 19.03
C GLY A 198 7.41 -41.55 20.14
N THR A 199 7.18 -41.89 21.41
CA THR A 199 7.62 -41.09 22.57
C THR A 199 9.09 -41.34 22.85
N VAL A 200 9.89 -40.27 23.00
CA VAL A 200 11.29 -40.34 23.41
C VAL A 200 11.39 -40.26 24.93
N ASP A 201 11.91 -41.31 25.56
CA ASP A 201 12.26 -41.29 26.98
C ASP A 201 13.47 -40.37 27.20
N PRO A 202 13.35 -39.31 28.02
CA PRO A 202 14.42 -38.33 28.19
C PRO A 202 15.62 -38.82 29.01
N GLU A 203 15.51 -39.92 29.78
CA GLU A 203 16.67 -40.51 30.48
C GLU A 203 17.46 -41.46 29.57
N THR A 204 16.79 -42.20 28.69
CA THR A 204 17.38 -43.29 27.90
C THR A 204 17.48 -43.04 26.40
N LEU A 205 16.80 -42.00 25.89
CA LEU A 205 16.54 -41.73 24.47
C LEU A 205 15.88 -42.88 23.70
N ALA A 206 15.28 -43.84 24.40
CA ALA A 206 14.52 -44.90 23.75
C ALA A 206 13.31 -44.29 23.03
N LEU A 207 13.23 -44.49 21.71
CA LEU A 207 12.13 -44.05 20.87
C LEU A 207 11.09 -45.19 20.83
N THR A 208 9.93 -45.00 21.46
CA THR A 208 8.86 -46.01 21.54
C THR A 208 7.83 -45.76 20.44
N PRO A 209 7.73 -46.57 19.37
CA PRO A 209 6.88 -46.24 18.23
C PRO A 209 5.36 -46.22 18.56
N ALA A 210 4.57 -45.38 17.89
CA ALA A 210 3.11 -45.42 17.89
C ALA A 210 2.61 -46.56 17.00
N GLU A 211 1.43 -47.09 17.32
CA GLU A 211 0.87 -48.34 16.75
C GLU A 211 0.82 -48.40 15.21
N ASN A 212 0.91 -47.27 14.49
CA ASN A 212 0.73 -47.18 13.04
C ASN A 212 1.98 -46.70 12.24
N GLY A 213 3.12 -46.48 12.90
CA GLY A 213 4.43 -46.42 12.24
C GLY A 213 4.90 -45.10 11.60
N THR A 214 4.08 -44.07 11.39
CA THR A 214 4.54 -42.74 10.88
C THR A 214 3.74 -41.60 11.47
N GLY A 215 4.40 -40.49 11.83
CA GLY A 215 3.79 -39.41 12.58
C GLY A 215 4.19 -38.01 12.14
N ASN A 216 3.29 -37.07 12.45
CA ASN A 216 3.46 -35.67 12.10
C ASN A 216 3.96 -34.86 13.30
N SER A 217 4.04 -35.42 14.51
CA SER A 217 4.52 -34.69 15.67
C SER A 217 5.74 -35.36 16.31
N LEU A 218 6.59 -34.56 16.94
CA LEU A 218 7.74 -35.01 17.72
C LEU A 218 7.76 -34.22 19.03
N ILE A 219 7.71 -34.92 20.17
CA ILE A 219 7.70 -34.30 21.50
C ILE A 219 9.00 -34.62 22.20
N PHE A 220 9.74 -33.57 22.57
CA PHE A 220 10.90 -33.65 23.46
C PHE A 220 10.46 -33.33 24.88
N ASN A 221 10.65 -34.25 25.82
CA ASN A 221 10.44 -33.97 27.24
C ASN A 221 11.77 -33.51 27.85
N PHE A 222 11.74 -32.45 28.66
CA PHE A 222 12.91 -31.99 29.39
C PHE A 222 12.99 -32.68 30.75
N ALA A 223 14.21 -32.93 31.23
CA ALA A 223 14.44 -33.35 32.61
C ALA A 223 14.03 -32.24 33.59
N GLU A 224 13.67 -32.60 34.82
CA GLU A 224 13.26 -31.63 35.84
C GLU A 224 14.42 -30.67 36.15
N GLY A 225 14.21 -29.36 35.92
CA GLY A 225 15.20 -28.31 36.22
C GLY A 225 16.10 -27.85 35.06
N VAL A 226 15.77 -28.16 33.80
CA VAL A 226 16.51 -27.64 32.62
C VAL A 226 16.43 -26.11 32.52
N ASP A 227 17.59 -25.45 32.45
CA ASP A 227 17.73 -24.00 32.27
C ASP A 227 17.75 -23.59 30.79
N LEU A 228 16.63 -23.03 30.31
CA LEU A 228 16.46 -22.50 28.96
C LEU A 228 16.61 -20.96 28.88
N THR A 229 17.06 -20.30 29.96
CA THR A 229 17.35 -18.85 29.95
C THR A 229 18.60 -18.52 29.11
N LYS A 230 19.41 -19.53 28.81
CA LYS A 230 20.53 -19.45 27.88
C LYS A 230 20.18 -20.19 26.60
N PRO A 231 20.60 -19.68 25.42
CA PRO A 231 20.34 -20.36 24.16
C PRO A 231 20.87 -21.80 24.14
N GLN A 232 19.98 -22.78 24.00
CA GLN A 232 20.31 -24.19 23.85
C GLN A 232 20.21 -24.62 22.38
N THR A 233 21.07 -25.54 21.93
CA THR A 233 21.01 -26.10 20.57
C THR A 233 20.57 -27.56 20.62
N ILE A 234 19.49 -27.89 19.91
CA ILE A 234 18.91 -29.23 19.81
C ILE A 234 19.01 -29.69 18.35
N LYS A 235 19.66 -30.83 18.12
CA LYS A 235 19.73 -31.51 16.82
C LYS A 235 18.93 -32.80 16.87
N PHE A 236 18.13 -33.08 15.85
CA PHE A 236 17.40 -34.34 15.75
C PHE A 236 17.15 -34.75 14.29
N PRO A 237 17.14 -36.06 13.99
CA PRO A 237 16.78 -36.56 12.69
C PRO A 237 15.27 -36.45 12.45
N VAL A 238 14.90 -36.10 11.23
CA VAL A 238 13.51 -36.02 10.77
C VAL A 238 13.32 -36.78 9.47
N GLY A 239 12.10 -37.29 9.30
CA GLY A 239 11.67 -38.00 8.11
C GLY A 239 11.56 -37.13 6.87
N ARG A 240 11.08 -37.74 5.78
CA ARG A 240 10.78 -37.04 4.53
C ARG A 240 9.49 -36.25 4.74
N PHE A 241 9.58 -34.93 4.73
CA PHE A 241 8.39 -34.09 4.73
C PHE A 241 8.54 -32.84 3.86
N ARG A 242 7.38 -32.34 3.44
CA ARG A 242 7.17 -31.02 2.87
C ARG A 242 6.11 -30.33 3.73
N SER A 243 6.38 -29.11 4.18
CA SER A 243 5.38 -28.29 4.87
C SER A 243 5.27 -26.93 4.20
N GLU A 244 4.13 -26.65 3.55
CA GLU A 244 3.88 -25.35 2.92
C GLU A 244 3.68 -24.25 3.99
N ALA A 245 3.19 -24.60 5.18
CA ALA A 245 2.99 -23.67 6.29
C ALA A 245 4.20 -23.54 7.24
N GLY A 246 5.25 -24.34 7.05
CA GLY A 246 6.37 -24.44 8.00
C GLY A 246 6.08 -25.43 9.15
N LEU A 247 6.97 -25.49 10.14
CA LEU A 247 6.69 -26.26 11.36
C LEU A 247 6.19 -25.32 12.44
N ARG A 248 5.43 -25.82 13.40
CA ARG A 248 5.13 -25.14 14.65
C ARG A 248 5.90 -25.83 15.76
N LEU A 249 6.61 -25.02 16.53
CA LEU A 249 7.15 -25.44 17.80
C LEU A 249 6.17 -25.04 18.90
N THR A 250 5.97 -25.90 19.89
CA THR A 250 5.15 -25.61 21.08
C THR A 250 5.92 -25.99 22.33
N LEU A 251 6.34 -24.98 23.11
CA LEU A 251 7.01 -25.15 24.39
C LEU A 251 5.96 -25.25 25.51
N GLY A 252 5.90 -26.38 26.21
CA GLY A 252 5.05 -26.57 27.40
C GLY A 252 5.84 -26.35 28.70
N THR A 253 5.22 -25.70 29.69
CA THR A 253 5.80 -25.46 31.03
C THR A 253 5.10 -26.28 32.11
N ALA A 254 5.77 -26.50 33.25
CA ALA A 254 5.29 -27.35 34.34
C ALA A 254 3.98 -26.85 35.01
N ASP A 255 3.62 -25.58 34.83
CA ASP A 255 2.35 -25.00 35.29
C ASP A 255 1.20 -25.18 34.28
N GLY A 256 1.43 -25.88 33.17
CA GLY A 256 0.44 -26.19 32.14
C GLY A 256 0.24 -25.11 31.08
N LYS A 257 1.11 -24.09 31.02
CA LYS A 257 1.10 -23.10 29.93
C LYS A 257 1.85 -23.63 28.71
N SER A 258 1.50 -23.10 27.53
CA SER A 258 2.13 -23.45 26.27
C SER A 258 2.44 -22.21 25.44
N TYR A 259 3.62 -22.18 24.83
CA TYR A 259 4.07 -21.10 23.96
C TYR A 259 4.36 -21.67 22.57
N SER A 260 3.58 -21.25 21.57
CA SER A 260 3.71 -21.77 20.21
C SER A 260 4.31 -20.75 19.26
N LYS A 261 5.19 -21.22 18.37
CA LYS A 261 5.80 -20.40 17.33
C LYS A 261 5.93 -21.20 16.04
N ASN A 262 5.43 -20.64 14.95
CA ASN A 262 5.72 -21.18 13.64
C ASN A 262 7.18 -20.87 13.30
N ILE A 263 7.93 -21.92 13.00
CA ILE A 263 9.34 -21.89 12.62
C ILE A 263 9.48 -22.22 11.13
N TYR A 264 10.47 -21.56 10.53
CA TYR A 264 10.79 -21.61 9.10
C TYR A 264 9.71 -21.01 8.17
N LYS A 265 10.15 -20.38 7.07
CA LYS A 265 9.28 -19.77 6.07
C LYS A 265 8.43 -20.84 5.37
N THR A 266 7.28 -20.43 4.85
CA THR A 266 6.40 -21.26 4.01
C THR A 266 7.20 -21.99 2.92
N GLY A 267 6.99 -23.30 2.73
CA GLY A 267 7.61 -24.08 1.66
C GLY A 267 8.88 -24.85 2.01
N ILE A 268 9.05 -25.29 3.26
CA ILE A 268 10.20 -26.13 3.64
C ILE A 268 10.03 -27.56 3.14
N THR A 269 11.13 -28.14 2.66
CA THR A 269 11.26 -29.58 2.40
C THR A 269 12.49 -30.10 3.11
N SER A 270 12.37 -31.24 3.81
CA SER A 270 13.51 -31.88 4.47
C SER A 270 14.49 -32.48 3.46
N TYR A 271 14.07 -32.72 2.22
CA TYR A 271 14.85 -33.44 1.22
C TYR A 271 15.02 -32.65 -0.09
N ALA A 272 16.10 -32.95 -0.81
CA ALA A 272 16.30 -32.54 -2.19
C ALA A 272 16.41 -33.81 -3.06
N GLU A 273 15.57 -33.93 -4.08
CA GLU A 273 15.56 -35.07 -4.99
C GLU A 273 16.07 -34.64 -6.37
N GLN A 274 17.21 -35.19 -6.80
CA GLN A 274 17.82 -34.89 -8.09
C GLN A 274 18.22 -36.20 -8.77
N GLY A 275 17.59 -36.53 -9.91
CA GLY A 275 17.86 -37.77 -10.63
C GLY A 275 17.42 -39.04 -9.90
N GLY A 276 16.37 -38.99 -9.08
CA GLY A 276 15.84 -40.13 -8.32
C GLY A 276 16.63 -40.49 -7.06
N VAL A 277 17.61 -39.66 -6.68
CA VAL A 277 18.42 -39.83 -5.46
C VAL A 277 17.98 -38.83 -4.41
N PHE A 278 17.55 -39.35 -3.26
CA PHE A 278 17.31 -38.55 -2.06
C PHE A 278 18.63 -37.99 -1.54
N ARG A 279 18.69 -36.67 -1.37
CA ARG A 279 19.78 -35.99 -0.66
C ARG A 279 19.21 -35.35 0.59
N ALA A 280 19.76 -35.75 1.73
CA ALA A 280 19.44 -35.14 3.01
C ALA A 280 19.85 -33.67 3.01
N LYS A 281 19.08 -32.84 3.71
CA LYS A 281 19.37 -31.42 3.85
C LYS A 281 19.61 -31.10 5.31
N HIS A 282 20.82 -30.68 5.67
CA HIS A 282 21.02 -30.02 6.95
C HIS A 282 20.34 -28.65 6.92
N MET A 283 19.32 -28.44 7.74
CA MET A 283 18.61 -27.16 7.80
C MET A 283 19.41 -26.17 8.65
N ALA A 284 19.67 -24.99 8.09
CA ALA A 284 20.51 -23.97 8.72
C ALA A 284 19.95 -23.50 10.07
N LYS A 285 20.88 -23.13 10.95
CA LYS A 285 20.66 -22.61 12.30
C LYS A 285 19.76 -21.39 12.29
N ALA A 286 18.62 -21.49 12.97
CA ALA A 286 17.75 -20.36 13.25
C ALA A 286 17.56 -20.24 14.76
N LEU A 287 17.71 -19.01 15.27
CA LEU A 287 17.50 -18.67 16.67
C LEU A 287 16.02 -18.32 16.86
N TYR A 288 15.36 -19.00 17.79
CA TYR A 288 13.95 -18.81 18.04
C TYR A 288 13.68 -18.50 19.51
N ALA A 289 12.97 -17.39 19.75
CA ALA A 289 12.38 -17.02 21.03
C ALA A 289 10.87 -17.25 21.00
N PHE A 290 10.32 -17.94 21.99
CA PHE A 290 8.90 -18.32 22.10
C PHE A 290 7.99 -17.23 22.71
N ALA A 291 8.39 -15.97 22.59
CA ALA A 291 7.55 -14.84 22.98
C ALA A 291 6.28 -14.76 22.10
N PRO A 292 5.12 -14.31 22.64
CA PRO A 292 3.79 -14.32 22.00
C PRO A 292 3.64 -13.48 20.71
N GLN A 293 2.46 -13.53 20.04
CA GLN A 293 2.12 -12.76 18.82
C GLN A 293 2.49 -11.27 18.98
N GLY A 294 3.11 -10.72 17.93
CA GLY A 294 3.86 -9.50 18.04
C GLY A 294 3.05 -8.22 17.96
N GLY A 295 3.45 -7.28 18.80
CA GLY A 295 2.97 -5.91 18.89
C GLY A 295 3.48 -5.33 20.19
N ILE A 296 3.54 -4.01 20.28
CA ILE A 296 4.06 -3.34 21.46
C ILE A 296 2.88 -3.05 22.38
N SER A 297 2.82 -3.75 23.52
CA SER A 297 1.76 -3.57 24.52
C SER A 297 2.29 -2.97 25.82
N THR A 298 3.60 -3.02 26.03
CA THR A 298 4.27 -2.55 27.26
C THR A 298 5.47 -1.66 26.95
N ALA A 299 5.97 -0.97 27.97
CA ALA A 299 7.20 -0.18 27.86
C ALA A 299 8.43 -1.05 27.56
N ASP A 300 8.49 -2.27 28.10
CA ASP A 300 9.58 -3.20 27.85
C ASP A 300 9.58 -3.67 26.38
N ASP A 301 8.41 -4.02 25.82
CA ASP A 301 8.29 -4.36 24.39
C ASP A 301 8.83 -3.22 23.51
N LEU A 302 8.50 -1.99 23.87
CA LEU A 302 8.92 -0.80 23.15
C LEU A 302 10.43 -0.57 23.25
N ILE A 303 11.04 -0.80 24.42
CA ILE A 303 12.49 -0.72 24.63
C ILE A 303 13.21 -1.80 23.81
N GLU A 304 12.72 -3.04 23.84
CA GLU A 304 13.31 -4.14 23.09
C GLU A 304 13.17 -3.91 21.58
N PHE A 305 12.03 -3.39 21.12
CA PHE A 305 11.83 -2.98 19.73
C PHE A 305 12.87 -1.93 19.31
N ALA A 306 13.07 -0.88 20.12
CA ALA A 306 14.07 0.14 19.85
C ALA A 306 15.48 -0.47 19.77
N ALA A 307 15.83 -1.37 20.68
CA ALA A 307 17.11 -2.09 20.66
C ALA A 307 17.26 -2.96 19.40
N ALA A 308 16.21 -3.64 18.96
CA ALA A 308 16.21 -4.47 17.76
C ALA A 308 16.41 -3.65 16.49
N VAL A 309 15.72 -2.51 16.35
CA VAL A 309 15.95 -1.57 15.23
C VAL A 309 17.40 -1.11 15.22
N ASN A 310 17.93 -0.71 16.38
CA ASN A 310 19.29 -0.17 16.50
C ASN A 310 20.37 -1.22 16.22
N ALA A 311 20.14 -2.49 16.60
CA ALA A 311 20.98 -3.62 16.24
C ALA A 311 20.77 -4.10 14.79
N GLY A 312 19.70 -3.62 14.14
CA GLY A 312 19.09 -4.15 12.92
C GLY A 312 18.91 -5.66 12.97
N GLY A 313 18.35 -6.11 14.11
CA GLY A 313 17.79 -7.43 14.29
C GLY A 313 16.44 -7.57 13.59
N THR A 314 15.82 -8.72 13.79
CA THR A 314 14.46 -8.96 13.29
C THR A 314 13.44 -8.13 14.07
N LEU A 315 12.47 -7.54 13.36
CA LEU A 315 11.36 -6.82 13.98
C LEU A 315 10.12 -7.70 14.12
N ALA A 316 10.19 -8.96 13.68
CA ALA A 316 9.07 -9.91 13.72
C ALA A 316 8.36 -10.01 15.08
N PRO A 317 9.02 -9.89 16.25
CA PRO A 317 8.33 -9.93 17.55
C PRO A 317 7.36 -8.77 17.79
N TRP A 318 7.40 -7.70 17.01
CA TRP A 318 6.51 -6.53 17.17
C TRP A 318 5.67 -6.26 15.91
N GLN A 319 5.78 -7.12 14.91
CA GLN A 319 5.08 -6.98 13.64
C GLN A 319 3.77 -7.77 13.64
N ASP A 320 2.74 -7.17 13.04
CA ASP A 320 1.49 -7.81 12.70
C ASP A 320 1.65 -8.79 11.51
N ASP A 321 0.54 -9.38 11.06
CA ASP A 321 0.49 -10.32 9.94
C ASP A 321 0.82 -9.69 8.57
N LYS A 322 0.91 -8.36 8.50
CA LYS A 322 1.29 -7.58 7.31
C LYS A 322 2.73 -7.09 7.38
N GLY A 323 3.46 -7.38 8.45
CA GLY A 323 4.83 -6.89 8.66
C GLY A 323 4.91 -5.45 9.15
N VAL A 324 3.81 -4.88 9.65
CA VAL A 324 3.75 -3.53 10.23
C VAL A 324 4.02 -3.63 11.72
N VAL A 325 4.90 -2.79 12.26
CA VAL A 325 5.08 -2.69 13.71
C VAL A 325 3.90 -1.94 14.28
N VAL A 326 3.17 -2.57 15.21
CA VAL A 326 1.92 -2.00 15.76
C VAL A 326 2.01 -1.79 17.27
N LEU A 327 1.48 -0.67 17.76
CA LEU A 327 1.08 -0.57 19.17
C LEU A 327 -0.25 -1.30 19.37
N LEU A 328 -0.36 -2.09 20.43
CA LEU A 328 -1.58 -2.83 20.78
C LEU A 328 -2.31 -2.21 21.98
N ASP A 329 -1.62 -1.37 22.75
CA ASP A 329 -2.16 -0.63 23.88
C ASP A 329 -1.44 0.71 24.00
N ASP A 330 -1.97 1.58 24.86
CA ASP A 330 -1.25 2.75 25.31
C ASP A 330 -0.02 2.34 26.13
N ILE A 331 1.12 3.00 25.89
CA ILE A 331 2.39 2.62 26.50
C ILE A 331 2.79 3.62 27.57
N ASP A 332 2.88 3.17 28.82
CA ASP A 332 3.32 3.99 29.96
C ASP A 332 4.80 3.74 30.28
N LEU A 333 5.64 4.76 30.09
CA LEU A 333 7.08 4.72 30.33
C LEU A 333 7.49 5.35 31.68
N ALA A 334 6.60 5.40 32.68
CA ALA A 334 6.90 6.01 34.00
C ALA A 334 8.13 5.40 34.70
N GLU A 335 8.39 4.11 34.51
CA GLU A 335 9.53 3.39 35.09
C GLU A 335 10.81 3.50 34.25
N VAL A 336 10.72 4.04 33.04
CA VAL A 336 11.85 4.17 32.11
C VAL A 336 12.65 5.43 32.44
N THR A 337 13.83 5.23 33.02
CA THR A 337 14.69 6.32 33.48
C THR A 337 15.58 6.93 32.40
N GLU A 338 15.90 6.16 31.35
CA GLU A 338 16.63 6.62 30.18
C GLU A 338 16.02 6.08 28.89
N TRP A 339 15.81 6.94 27.90
CA TRP A 339 15.30 6.56 26.59
C TRP A 339 16.42 6.45 25.56
N THR A 340 16.40 5.38 24.75
CA THR A 340 17.23 5.25 23.56
C THR A 340 16.34 5.36 22.32
N PRO A 341 16.61 6.31 21.40
CA PRO A 341 15.76 6.50 20.22
C PRO A 341 15.67 5.25 19.34
N ILE A 342 14.48 5.02 18.77
CA ILE A 342 14.28 4.00 17.74
C ILE A 342 14.97 4.46 16.45
N GLY A 343 15.86 3.66 15.91
CA GLY A 343 16.63 4.05 14.73
C GLY A 343 17.68 5.13 15.04
N ALA A 344 18.38 4.98 16.16
CA ALA A 344 19.45 5.86 16.59
C ALA A 344 20.53 5.95 15.51
N ALA A 345 20.75 7.17 15.02
CA ALA A 345 21.68 7.45 13.95
C ALA A 345 22.35 8.81 14.14
N THR A 346 23.56 8.92 13.59
CA THR A 346 24.22 10.22 13.40
C THR A 346 24.11 10.63 11.95
N SER A 347 23.89 11.93 11.71
CA SER A 347 23.81 12.46 10.35
C SER A 347 24.72 13.68 10.18
N LYS A 348 25.16 13.88 8.95
CA LYS A 348 25.96 15.04 8.54
C LYS A 348 25.28 15.72 7.37
N LEU A 349 24.94 17.00 7.56
CA LEU A 349 24.47 17.89 6.51
C LEU A 349 25.62 18.80 6.08
N ALA A 350 26.12 18.64 4.85
CA ALA A 350 27.17 19.49 4.28
C ALA A 350 26.83 19.87 2.85
N ASN A 351 26.93 21.16 2.49
CA ASN A 351 26.60 21.68 1.15
C ASN A 351 25.21 21.26 0.64
N ASN A 352 24.22 21.23 1.54
CA ASN A 352 22.89 20.67 1.27
C ASN A 352 22.96 19.27 0.66
N ALA A 353 23.75 18.39 1.27
CA ALA A 353 23.73 16.96 1.04
C ALA A 353 23.75 16.29 2.42
N LEU A 354 22.75 15.45 2.68
CA LEU A 354 22.62 14.72 3.92
C LEU A 354 23.22 13.32 3.75
N SER A 355 24.02 12.89 4.72
CA SER A 355 24.52 11.52 4.81
C SER A 355 24.35 11.01 6.24
N ILE A 356 23.79 9.81 6.38
CA ILE A 356 23.82 9.07 7.65
C ILE A 356 25.25 8.54 7.83
N THR A 357 25.92 8.97 8.90
CA THR A 357 27.35 8.66 9.15
C THR A 357 27.54 7.43 10.03
N SER A 358 26.59 7.14 10.92
CA SER A 358 26.58 5.92 11.74
C SER A 358 25.17 5.61 12.24
N GLY A 359 24.99 4.41 12.78
CA GLY A 359 23.70 3.93 13.29
C GLY A 359 22.82 3.33 12.20
N ARG A 360 21.60 2.96 12.57
CA ARG A 360 20.64 2.30 11.69
C ARG A 360 19.31 3.04 11.77
N PRO A 361 19.00 3.92 10.81
CA PRO A 361 17.70 4.56 10.75
C PRO A 361 16.58 3.53 10.65
N PHE A 362 15.39 3.90 11.12
CA PHE A 362 14.20 3.11 10.90
C PHE A 362 13.74 3.25 9.44
N THR A 363 13.61 2.12 8.73
CA THR A 363 13.18 2.04 7.32
C THR A 363 11.88 1.22 7.15
N GLY A 364 11.15 0.99 8.25
CA GLY A 364 9.96 0.13 8.28
C GLY A 364 8.64 0.92 8.30
N TYR A 365 7.55 0.20 8.58
CA TYR A 365 6.24 0.79 8.84
C TYR A 365 5.94 0.65 10.33
N PHE A 366 5.71 1.78 11.01
CA PHE A 366 5.25 1.83 12.40
C PHE A 366 3.86 2.49 12.46
N ASP A 367 2.87 1.77 12.97
CA ASP A 367 1.50 2.24 13.15
C ASP A 367 1.14 2.23 14.64
N GLY A 368 0.93 3.42 15.20
CA GLY A 368 0.48 3.57 16.58
C GLY A 368 -0.98 3.19 16.81
N GLN A 369 -1.77 2.97 15.75
CA GLN A 369 -3.20 2.63 15.78
C GLN A 369 -4.08 3.59 16.62
N GLY A 370 -3.61 4.82 16.86
CA GLY A 370 -4.25 5.82 17.71
C GLY A 370 -3.93 5.70 19.20
N HIS A 371 -3.03 4.78 19.59
CA HIS A 371 -2.59 4.61 20.98
C HIS A 371 -1.68 5.74 21.46
N THR A 372 -1.65 5.89 22.78
CA THR A 372 -1.00 6.97 23.50
C THR A 372 0.29 6.49 24.18
N ILE A 373 1.38 7.22 23.95
CA ILE A 373 2.61 7.14 24.75
C ILE A 373 2.48 8.10 25.94
N ARG A 374 2.77 7.59 27.14
CA ARG A 374 2.72 8.32 28.42
C ARG A 374 4.07 8.27 29.12
N ASN A 375 4.34 9.30 29.92
CA ASN A 375 5.47 9.45 30.82
C ASN A 375 6.86 9.29 30.18
N LEU A 376 6.96 9.33 28.85
CA LEU A 376 8.21 9.22 28.12
C LEU A 376 9.06 10.48 28.33
N LYS A 377 10.25 10.31 28.90
CA LYS A 377 11.25 11.37 29.06
C LYS A 377 12.41 11.18 28.10
N MET A 378 12.40 11.95 27.02
CA MET A 378 13.50 11.98 26.06
C MET A 378 14.50 13.05 26.47
N VAL A 379 15.74 12.66 26.80
CA VAL A 379 16.81 13.60 27.16
C VAL A 379 17.99 13.40 26.23
N CYS A 380 18.23 14.35 25.31
CA CYS A 380 19.46 14.36 24.51
C CYS A 380 20.60 14.85 25.41
N LYS A 381 21.58 13.98 25.69
CA LYS A 381 22.62 14.25 26.67
C LYS A 381 23.67 15.22 26.11
N ALA A 382 24.28 16.01 26.98
CA ALA A 382 25.37 16.94 26.64
C ALA A 382 26.46 16.36 25.73
N ALA A 383 26.90 15.12 25.98
CA ALA A 383 27.97 14.49 25.23
C ALA A 383 27.57 13.92 23.84
N GLN A 384 26.31 14.02 23.40
CA GLN A 384 25.80 13.39 22.18
C GLN A 384 25.90 14.30 20.94
N ALA A 385 27.10 14.45 20.37
CA ALA A 385 27.30 15.20 19.13
C ALA A 385 26.68 14.50 17.90
N THR A 386 26.10 15.27 16.97
CA THR A 386 25.64 14.84 15.63
C THR A 386 24.55 13.78 15.59
N SER A 387 23.93 13.51 16.73
CA SER A 387 22.89 12.50 16.86
C SER A 387 21.52 13.06 16.48
N ALA A 388 20.74 12.26 15.76
CA ALA A 388 19.32 12.50 15.60
C ALA A 388 18.61 11.89 16.83
N TRP A 389 17.82 12.69 17.54
CA TRP A 389 17.25 12.32 18.84
C TRP A 389 15.74 12.56 18.93
N GLY A 390 15.02 11.64 19.55
CA GLY A 390 13.56 11.68 19.66
C GLY A 390 12.97 10.34 20.10
N PHE A 391 11.66 10.17 19.93
CA PHE A 391 11.06 8.83 19.99
C PHE A 391 11.71 7.94 18.93
N PHE A 392 11.77 8.43 17.70
CA PHE A 392 12.71 7.96 16.69
C PHE A 392 13.96 8.85 16.64
N GLY A 393 15.12 8.25 16.40
CA GLY A 393 16.34 8.97 16.06
C GLY A 393 16.25 9.47 14.64
N ALA A 394 16.41 8.56 13.67
CA ALA A 394 16.22 8.83 12.26
C ALA A 394 15.18 7.88 11.63
N VAL A 395 14.30 8.44 10.82
CA VAL A 395 13.33 7.74 9.97
C VAL A 395 13.74 7.97 8.52
N ALA A 396 14.04 6.90 7.78
CA ALA A 396 14.72 6.97 6.49
C ALA A 396 14.01 6.21 5.35
N ASP A 397 14.46 6.46 4.12
CA ASP A 397 14.05 5.92 2.82
C ASP A 397 12.89 4.91 2.84
N GLY A 398 11.69 5.42 2.50
CA GLY A 398 10.47 4.62 2.36
C GLY A 398 9.73 4.32 3.66
N ALA A 399 10.26 4.69 4.82
CA ALA A 399 9.59 4.48 6.10
C ALA A 399 8.28 5.26 6.24
N VAL A 400 7.36 4.69 7.01
CA VAL A 400 6.10 5.31 7.43
C VAL A 400 5.99 5.23 8.95
N VAL A 401 5.72 6.36 9.59
CA VAL A 401 5.36 6.45 11.02
C VAL A 401 4.01 7.15 11.12
N GLU A 402 3.01 6.51 11.74
CA GLU A 402 1.67 7.09 11.78
C GLU A 402 0.82 6.75 13.02
N ASN A 403 -0.28 7.48 13.16
CA ASN A 403 -1.38 7.23 14.11
C ASN A 403 -0.91 7.12 15.56
N LEU A 404 -0.12 8.10 16.03
CA LEU A 404 0.49 8.07 17.36
C LEU A 404 0.12 9.31 18.18
N ILE A 405 -0.07 9.15 19.49
CA ILE A 405 -0.33 10.25 20.41
C ILE A 405 0.75 10.27 21.49
N PHE A 406 1.39 11.42 21.73
CA PHE A 406 2.19 11.66 22.94
C PHE A 406 1.36 12.54 23.87
N ASP A 407 1.08 12.07 25.09
CA ASP A 407 0.31 12.88 26.03
C ASP A 407 1.17 13.92 26.77
N ALA A 408 0.52 14.71 27.63
CA ALA A 408 1.16 15.82 28.34
C ALA A 408 2.13 15.40 29.44
N SER A 409 2.20 14.10 29.76
CA SER A 409 3.17 13.56 30.72
C SER A 409 4.52 13.25 30.09
N CYS A 410 4.59 13.22 28.76
CA CYS A 410 5.84 13.07 28.00
C CYS A 410 6.61 14.40 27.91
N SER A 411 7.92 14.33 27.66
CA SER A 411 8.76 15.51 27.43
C SER A 411 9.99 15.20 26.58
N LEU A 412 10.45 16.17 25.79
CA LEU A 412 11.75 16.19 25.13
C LEU A 412 12.63 17.31 25.70
N GLU A 413 13.82 16.99 26.18
CA GLU A 413 14.82 17.94 26.66
C GLU A 413 16.14 17.74 25.92
N ASP A 414 16.60 18.76 25.21
CA ASP A 414 17.89 18.76 24.51
C ASP A 414 18.95 19.52 25.31
N LYS A 415 19.95 18.79 25.82
CA LYS A 415 21.10 19.31 26.55
C LYS A 415 22.40 19.23 25.76
N ALA A 416 22.36 18.85 24.48
CA ALA A 416 23.55 18.58 23.69
C ALA A 416 24.50 19.79 23.65
N THR A 417 25.81 19.52 23.65
CA THR A 417 26.84 20.56 23.55
C THR A 417 27.48 20.66 22.15
N ALA A 418 26.91 19.97 21.18
CA ALA A 418 27.39 19.87 19.80
C ALA A 418 26.20 19.58 18.86
N GLY A 419 26.32 19.90 17.57
CA GLY A 419 25.17 19.98 16.67
C GLY A 419 24.30 18.72 16.63
N THR A 420 23.00 18.85 16.87
CA THR A 420 22.02 17.76 16.93
C THR A 420 20.75 18.12 16.15
N ASP A 421 19.99 17.09 15.78
CA ASP A 421 18.64 17.24 15.26
C ASP A 421 17.69 16.50 16.21
N CYS A 422 16.81 17.23 16.88
CA CYS A 422 15.99 16.75 17.98
C CYS A 422 14.49 16.94 17.68
N GLY A 423 13.67 15.92 17.89
CA GLY A 423 12.23 16.10 17.84
C GLY A 423 11.44 15.03 18.58
N VAL A 424 10.24 15.38 19.05
CA VAL A 424 9.42 14.44 19.85
C VAL A 424 9.15 13.16 19.06
N VAL A 425 8.74 13.30 17.80
CA VAL A 425 8.47 12.16 16.93
C VAL A 425 9.78 11.62 16.37
N ALA A 426 10.60 12.49 15.76
CA ALA A 426 11.87 12.09 15.19
C ALA A 426 12.90 13.22 15.23
N GLY A 427 14.17 12.88 15.47
CA GLY A 427 15.27 13.82 15.25
C GLY A 427 15.44 14.16 13.77
N LEU A 428 15.41 13.13 12.91
CA LEU A 428 15.57 13.25 11.46
C LEU A 428 14.48 12.47 10.71
N VAL A 429 13.87 13.10 9.72
CA VAL A 429 13.04 12.48 8.69
C VAL A 429 13.71 12.68 7.33
N TYR A 430 14.10 11.59 6.67
CA TYR A 430 14.82 11.61 5.40
C TYR A 430 14.16 10.65 4.39
N GLU A 431 13.61 11.16 3.29
CA GLU A 431 12.96 10.30 2.27
C GLU A 431 11.81 9.44 2.82
N ALA A 432 11.08 9.95 3.83
CA ALA A 432 10.09 9.18 4.59
C ALA A 432 8.80 9.97 4.84
N THR A 433 7.77 9.26 5.30
CA THR A 433 6.46 9.83 5.65
C THR A 433 6.20 9.73 7.14
N VAL A 434 5.81 10.85 7.76
CA VAL A 434 5.26 10.90 9.11
C VAL A 434 3.87 11.52 9.03
N ARG A 435 2.83 10.84 9.52
CA ARG A 435 1.47 11.38 9.43
C ARG A 435 0.54 11.04 10.58
N ASN A 436 -0.44 11.90 10.81
CA ASN A 436 -1.48 11.69 11.84
C ASN A 436 -0.88 11.44 13.24
N VAL A 437 -0.08 12.40 13.72
CA VAL A 437 0.57 12.32 15.05
C VAL A 437 0.18 13.55 15.87
N VAL A 438 -0.24 13.31 17.11
CA VAL A 438 -0.60 14.37 18.07
C VAL A 438 0.45 14.43 19.17
N ASN A 439 1.12 15.56 19.33
CA ASN A 439 2.03 15.82 20.43
C ASN A 439 1.38 16.71 21.49
N LYS A 440 1.39 16.29 22.75
CA LYS A 440 1.11 17.13 23.93
C LYS A 440 2.32 17.24 24.86
N ALA A 441 3.43 16.58 24.53
CA ALA A 441 4.68 16.60 25.28
C ALA A 441 5.35 17.97 25.22
N SER A 442 5.89 18.45 26.33
CA SER A 442 6.71 19.66 26.34
C SER A 442 8.04 19.43 25.62
N ILE A 443 8.56 20.49 25.00
CA ILE A 443 9.82 20.46 24.26
C ILE A 443 10.72 21.55 24.84
N ALA A 444 11.96 21.21 25.20
CA ALA A 444 12.90 22.14 25.79
C ALA A 444 14.28 21.99 25.17
N PHE A 445 14.93 23.11 24.85
CA PHE A 445 16.36 23.18 24.56
C PHE A 445 17.07 23.96 25.68
N ASP A 446 17.99 23.30 26.37
CA ASP A 446 18.87 23.86 27.40
C ASP A 446 20.32 23.34 27.21
N GLY A 447 20.72 23.18 25.96
CA GLY A 447 22.06 22.74 25.55
C GLY A 447 23.05 23.87 25.35
N ALA A 448 24.26 23.52 24.91
CA ALA A 448 25.28 24.49 24.49
C ALA A 448 25.52 24.38 22.99
N ALA A 449 25.20 25.43 22.25
CA ALA A 449 25.40 25.51 20.81
C ALA A 449 26.20 26.78 20.50
N PRO A 450 27.53 26.80 20.74
CA PRO A 450 28.33 27.95 20.38
C PRO A 450 28.19 28.28 18.90
N ASP A 451 28.59 29.48 18.52
CA ASP A 451 28.61 29.90 17.12
C ASP A 451 29.18 28.79 16.20
N GLU A 452 28.58 28.61 15.03
CA GLU A 452 28.91 27.56 14.07
C GLU A 452 28.38 26.15 14.40
N THR A 453 27.62 26.00 15.49
CA THR A 453 26.96 24.73 15.87
C THR A 453 25.46 24.78 15.57
N ARG A 454 25.03 24.11 14.48
CA ARG A 454 23.61 23.99 14.12
C ARG A 454 22.89 23.03 15.07
N MET A 455 21.79 23.50 15.66
CA MET A 455 20.82 22.67 16.39
C MET A 455 19.45 22.81 15.74
N THR A 456 18.68 21.72 15.66
CA THR A 456 17.29 21.77 15.18
C THR A 456 16.36 21.09 16.16
N ILE A 457 15.24 21.75 16.52
CA ILE A 457 14.31 21.29 17.54
C ILE A 457 12.86 21.44 17.06
N GLY A 458 11.99 20.45 17.29
CA GLY A 458 10.54 20.53 17.07
C GLY A 458 9.77 19.23 17.36
N MET A 459 8.60 19.02 16.75
CA MET A 459 8.06 17.64 16.65
C MET A 459 8.99 16.77 15.80
N VAL A 460 9.57 17.37 14.75
CA VAL A 460 10.67 16.83 13.96
C VAL A 460 11.82 17.84 13.94
N GLY A 461 13.04 17.38 14.23
CA GLY A 461 14.22 18.26 14.21
C GLY A 461 14.56 18.71 12.79
N LEU A 462 14.95 17.75 11.95
CA LEU A 462 15.32 17.94 10.55
C LEU A 462 14.44 17.11 9.61
N ALA A 463 13.86 17.76 8.60
CA ALA A 463 13.23 17.09 7.47
C ALA A 463 14.05 17.32 6.19
N PHE A 464 14.38 16.25 5.46
CA PHE A 464 15.26 16.33 4.31
C PHE A 464 14.82 15.47 3.12
N ALA A 465 14.96 16.03 1.91
CA ALA A 465 14.68 15.35 0.64
C ALA A 465 15.91 15.30 -0.28
N ASP A 466 16.12 14.17 -0.94
CA ASP A 466 17.09 13.91 -2.01
C ASP A 466 16.36 13.53 -3.31
N LYS A 467 15.53 12.46 -3.31
CA LYS A 467 15.00 11.81 -4.52
C LYS A 467 13.47 11.73 -4.58
N ASN A 468 12.85 11.02 -3.65
CA ASN A 468 11.42 10.71 -3.59
C ASN A 468 10.65 11.79 -2.83
N GLY A 469 11.34 12.59 -2.02
CA GLY A 469 10.74 13.61 -1.17
C GLY A 469 10.49 13.12 0.26
N ALA A 470 10.17 14.05 1.15
CA ALA A 470 9.76 13.75 2.52
C ALA A 470 8.40 14.38 2.78
N ARG A 471 7.51 13.67 3.50
CA ARG A 471 6.15 14.13 3.74
C ARG A 471 5.81 14.10 5.23
N LEU A 472 5.43 15.25 5.76
CA LEU A 472 4.94 15.43 7.11
C LEU A 472 3.50 15.94 7.01
N GLU A 473 2.52 15.14 7.40
CA GLU A 473 1.11 15.44 7.18
C GLU A 473 0.27 15.27 8.44
N LYS A 474 -0.62 16.21 8.77
CA LYS A 474 -1.52 16.08 9.94
C LYS A 474 -0.76 15.87 11.25
N LEU A 475 0.34 16.60 11.42
CA LEU A 475 1.03 16.70 12.70
C LEU A 475 0.39 17.81 13.52
N VAL A 476 0.00 17.49 14.76
CA VAL A 476 -0.64 18.44 15.66
C VAL A 476 0.20 18.60 16.92
N ASN A 477 0.73 19.80 17.16
CA ASN A 477 1.46 20.11 18.39
C ASN A 477 0.59 20.91 19.37
N HIS A 478 0.44 20.43 20.60
CA HIS A 478 -0.10 21.15 21.75
C HIS A 478 0.96 21.42 22.83
N GLY A 479 2.13 20.80 22.71
CA GLY A 479 3.21 20.94 23.68
C GLY A 479 3.87 22.31 23.60
N ALA A 480 4.01 22.97 24.75
CA ALA A 480 4.80 24.20 24.84
C ALA A 480 6.28 23.92 24.55
N LEU A 481 6.95 24.87 23.90
CA LEU A 481 8.34 24.76 23.50
C LEU A 481 9.18 25.88 24.13
N THR A 482 10.20 25.53 24.91
CA THR A 482 11.18 26.47 25.44
C THR A 482 12.55 26.27 24.82
N ALA A 483 13.32 27.34 24.62
CA ALA A 483 14.70 27.22 24.14
C ALA A 483 15.61 28.31 24.69
N THR A 484 16.72 27.95 25.33
CA THR A 484 17.77 28.90 25.69
C THR A 484 18.64 29.25 24.48
N SER A 485 19.49 30.27 24.60
CA SER A 485 20.39 30.64 23.50
C SER A 485 21.51 29.62 23.27
N GLY A 486 21.80 28.76 24.25
CA GLY A 486 22.95 27.86 24.26
C GLY A 486 24.31 28.54 24.00
N GLY A 487 24.40 29.86 24.16
CA GLY A 487 25.58 30.65 23.79
C GLY A 487 25.73 30.93 22.28
N ASN A 488 24.75 30.57 21.45
CA ASN A 488 24.74 30.90 20.02
C ASN A 488 24.37 32.38 19.82
N THR A 489 25.12 33.07 18.97
CA THR A 489 24.84 34.47 18.60
C THR A 489 24.46 34.64 17.13
N LYS A 490 24.40 33.54 16.36
CA LYS A 490 24.24 33.55 14.90
C LYS A 490 22.82 33.20 14.47
N ASN A 491 22.39 33.81 13.37
CA ASN A 491 21.12 33.57 12.72
C ASN A 491 21.25 32.86 11.36
N GLY A 492 22.42 32.29 11.05
CA GLY A 492 22.74 31.64 9.79
C GLY A 492 22.27 30.18 9.73
N ALA A 493 22.76 29.40 8.77
CA ALA A 493 22.52 27.96 8.68
C ALA A 493 23.14 27.16 9.84
N THR A 494 24.01 27.81 10.61
CA THR A 494 24.69 27.27 11.80
C THR A 494 24.11 27.80 13.11
N GLY A 495 22.93 28.46 13.05
CA GLY A 495 22.20 28.88 14.23
C GLY A 495 21.37 27.73 14.83
N ILE A 496 20.68 28.04 15.92
CA ILE A 496 19.64 27.15 16.49
C ILE A 496 18.32 27.43 15.78
N HIS A 497 17.62 26.37 15.38
CA HIS A 497 16.37 26.40 14.65
C HIS A 497 15.28 25.69 15.44
N VAL A 498 14.25 26.42 15.83
CA VAL A 498 13.16 25.92 16.68
C VAL A 498 11.83 26.03 15.94
N GLY A 499 11.19 24.90 15.66
CA GLY A 499 9.88 24.85 15.02
C GLY A 499 8.87 24.11 15.89
N GLY A 500 7.63 24.61 16.00
CA GLY A 500 6.57 23.84 16.66
C GLY A 500 6.32 22.50 15.97
N ILE A 501 6.42 22.45 14.63
CA ILE A 501 6.37 21.21 13.85
C ILE A 501 7.77 20.78 13.39
N VAL A 502 8.49 21.60 12.62
CA VAL A 502 9.79 21.24 12.04
C VAL A 502 10.87 22.29 12.35
N GLY A 503 12.00 21.88 12.91
CA GLY A 503 13.13 22.79 13.15
C GLY A 503 13.76 23.30 11.85
N PHE A 504 14.19 22.39 10.97
CA PHE A 504 14.83 22.75 9.70
C PHE A 504 14.35 21.84 8.57
N SER A 505 14.03 22.43 7.42
CA SER A 505 13.64 21.71 6.21
C SER A 505 14.52 22.09 5.03
N SER A 506 14.99 21.12 4.25
CA SER A 506 15.77 21.37 3.04
C SER A 506 15.77 20.17 2.10
N ASN A 507 16.23 20.39 0.88
CA ASN A 507 16.55 19.32 -0.05
C ASN A 507 18.02 19.31 -0.45
N LYS A 508 18.40 18.32 -1.26
CA LYS A 508 19.70 18.22 -1.88
C LYS A 508 19.94 19.30 -2.93
N SER A 509 21.13 19.91 -2.92
CA SER A 509 21.43 21.11 -3.73
C SER A 509 21.16 20.99 -5.23
N ASN A 510 21.24 19.78 -5.81
CA ASN A 510 21.09 19.52 -7.24
C ASN A 510 19.79 18.78 -7.61
N THR A 511 18.81 18.73 -6.72
CA THR A 511 17.52 18.11 -6.98
C THR A 511 16.38 19.11 -6.75
N THR A 512 15.19 18.76 -7.25
CA THR A 512 13.94 19.47 -7.00
C THR A 512 13.01 18.66 -6.10
N ALA A 513 13.54 17.64 -5.42
CA ALA A 513 12.77 16.83 -4.48
C ALA A 513 12.26 17.72 -3.35
N VAL A 514 11.00 17.53 -2.98
CA VAL A 514 10.27 18.43 -2.09
C VAL A 514 10.17 17.81 -0.71
N VAL A 515 10.28 18.66 0.31
CA VAL A 515 9.79 18.37 1.66
C VAL A 515 8.41 19.02 1.79
N THR A 516 7.36 18.22 1.91
CA THR A 516 5.98 18.70 2.06
C THR A 516 5.56 18.65 3.52
N ILE A 517 5.11 19.78 4.05
CA ILE A 517 4.49 19.93 5.37
C ILE A 517 3.02 20.32 5.12
N ALA A 518 2.10 19.38 5.29
CA ALA A 518 0.71 19.56 4.87
C ALA A 518 -0.28 19.33 6.03
N GLU A 519 -1.31 20.18 6.13
CA GLU A 519 -2.42 20.00 7.09
C GLU A 519 -1.95 19.90 8.55
N CYS A 520 -0.82 20.53 8.89
CA CYS A 520 -0.25 20.51 10.24
C CYS A 520 -0.77 21.69 11.08
N ALA A 521 -0.90 21.49 12.39
CA ALA A 521 -1.37 22.51 13.32
C ALA A 521 -0.47 22.65 14.56
N ASN A 522 -0.13 23.89 14.94
CA ASN A 522 0.56 24.18 16.20
C ASN A 522 -0.32 25.04 17.12
N TYR A 523 -0.61 24.51 18.30
CA TYR A 523 -1.30 25.17 19.41
C TYR A 523 -0.38 25.44 20.62
N GLY A 524 0.83 24.87 20.61
CA GLY A 524 1.79 25.06 21.69
C GLY A 524 2.50 26.41 21.58
N ASP A 525 2.59 27.12 22.69
CA ASP A 525 3.33 28.38 22.78
C ASP A 525 4.84 28.13 22.80
N LEU A 526 5.58 29.07 22.20
CA LEU A 526 7.03 29.10 22.12
C LEU A 526 7.58 30.22 23.02
N ASP A 527 8.46 29.88 23.96
CA ASP A 527 9.26 30.85 24.74
C ASP A 527 10.75 30.59 24.50
N THR A 528 11.35 31.41 23.64
CA THR A 528 12.64 31.10 23.03
C THR A 528 13.66 32.23 23.17
N GLN A 529 14.93 31.87 23.23
CA GLN A 529 16.07 32.78 23.23
C GLN A 529 17.00 32.43 22.07
N VAL A 530 16.44 32.04 20.93
CA VAL A 530 17.20 31.61 19.74
C VAL A 530 16.93 32.53 18.56
N ALA A 531 17.83 32.53 17.59
CA ALA A 531 17.75 33.43 16.44
C ALA A 531 16.65 33.07 15.44
N ARG A 532 16.18 31.82 15.39
CA ARG A 532 15.14 31.34 14.47
C ARG A 532 14.15 30.46 15.22
N ALA A 533 12.95 30.98 15.47
CA ALA A 533 11.85 30.28 16.11
C ALA A 533 10.55 30.50 15.34
N SER A 534 9.75 29.45 15.15
CA SER A 534 8.49 29.49 14.39
C SER A 534 7.49 28.45 14.86
N GLY A 535 6.18 28.71 14.71
CA GLY A 535 5.13 27.76 15.06
C GLY A 535 5.07 26.53 14.13
N ILE A 536 5.34 26.68 12.83
CA ILE A 536 5.30 25.56 11.87
C ILE A 536 6.72 25.09 11.52
N VAL A 537 7.45 25.80 10.64
CA VAL A 537 8.80 25.40 10.21
C VAL A 537 9.80 26.51 10.52
N ALA A 538 10.78 26.31 11.39
CA ALA A 538 11.72 27.39 11.71
C ALA A 538 12.49 27.89 10.46
N ALA A 539 13.03 26.98 9.64
CA ALA A 539 13.67 27.36 8.38
C ALA A 539 13.24 26.45 7.22
N ALA A 540 12.46 27.02 6.29
CA ALA A 540 12.11 26.43 5.00
C ALA A 540 13.22 26.72 3.96
N ASN A 541 14.36 26.05 4.09
CA ASN A 541 15.58 26.44 3.39
C ASN A 541 15.50 26.24 1.87
N ARG A 542 15.11 25.05 1.38
CA ARG A 542 15.02 24.75 -0.06
C ARG A 542 13.90 23.76 -0.33
N TYR A 543 13.19 23.96 -1.45
CA TYR A 543 12.11 23.07 -1.95
C TYR A 543 11.21 22.56 -0.81
N THR A 544 10.80 23.48 0.06
CA THR A 544 9.88 23.19 1.15
C THR A 544 8.51 23.73 0.78
N GLU A 545 7.50 22.88 0.80
CA GLU A 545 6.11 23.25 0.53
C GLU A 545 5.31 23.14 1.83
N ILE A 546 4.81 24.28 2.32
CA ILE A 546 3.94 24.35 3.52
C ILE A 546 2.52 24.59 3.03
N GLU A 547 1.60 23.66 3.29
CA GLU A 547 0.28 23.66 2.69
C GLU A 547 -0.81 23.44 3.74
N ASN A 548 -1.87 24.25 3.72
CA ASN A 548 -3.05 24.08 4.57
C ASN A 548 -2.73 23.96 6.07
N CYS A 549 -1.69 24.65 6.55
CA CYS A 549 -1.25 24.58 7.94
C CYS A 549 -1.87 25.71 8.78
N VAL A 550 -1.94 25.51 10.11
CA VAL A 550 -2.46 26.53 11.04
C VAL A 550 -1.53 26.68 12.25
N ASN A 551 -1.15 27.91 12.57
CA ASN A 551 -0.47 28.22 13.83
C ASN A 551 -1.38 29.08 14.73
N GLU A 552 -1.72 28.55 15.90
CA GLU A 552 -2.44 29.22 16.98
C GLU A 552 -1.53 29.61 18.16
N GLY A 553 -0.36 28.97 18.29
CA GLY A 553 0.58 29.21 19.39
C GLY A 553 1.34 30.54 19.29
N ASP A 554 1.48 31.21 20.43
CA ASP A 554 2.25 32.44 20.55
C ASP A 554 3.76 32.15 20.52
N ASN A 555 4.56 33.09 20.02
CA ASN A 555 6.01 33.00 19.96
C ASN A 555 6.64 34.21 20.63
N VAL A 556 7.04 34.01 21.87
CA VAL A 556 7.78 34.98 22.67
C VAL A 556 9.26 34.69 22.50
N ASN A 557 10.00 35.67 21.99
CA ASN A 557 11.44 35.56 21.75
C ASN A 557 12.23 36.63 22.50
N ALA A 558 13.31 36.21 23.16
CA ALA A 558 14.23 37.07 23.91
C ALA A 558 15.70 36.85 23.47
N PHE A 559 15.94 36.61 22.18
CA PHE A 559 17.30 36.39 21.69
C PHE A 559 18.20 37.62 21.95
N ALA A 560 19.25 37.45 22.76
CA ALA A 560 20.01 38.57 23.31
C ALA A 560 20.81 39.40 22.29
N THR A 561 21.12 38.82 21.12
CA THR A 561 21.89 39.53 20.09
C THR A 561 20.98 40.52 19.35
N VAL A 562 21.14 41.79 19.71
CA VAL A 562 20.37 42.92 19.16
C VAL A 562 20.33 42.88 17.63
N ASN A 563 19.13 43.05 17.05
CA ASN A 563 18.86 43.06 15.60
C ASN A 563 19.23 41.77 14.83
N SER A 564 19.60 40.68 15.52
CA SER A 564 20.05 39.46 14.86
C SER A 564 18.94 38.40 14.74
N ALA A 565 17.96 38.38 15.65
CA ALA A 565 16.84 37.44 15.58
C ALA A 565 16.04 37.58 14.28
N ARG A 566 15.55 36.46 13.75
CA ARG A 566 14.66 36.35 12.58
C ARG A 566 13.49 35.46 12.96
N ILE A 567 12.35 36.06 13.27
CA ILE A 567 11.20 35.35 13.84
C ILE A 567 10.01 35.49 12.88
N GLY A 568 9.53 34.36 12.37
CA GLY A 568 8.30 34.32 11.59
C GLY A 568 7.42 33.19 12.10
N ASN A 569 6.11 33.42 12.27
CA ASN A 569 5.31 32.44 13.01
C ASN A 569 4.85 31.23 12.18
N ILE A 570 4.92 31.31 10.85
CA ILE A 570 4.84 30.13 9.97
C ILE A 570 6.24 29.66 9.57
N THR A 571 7.12 30.59 9.18
CA THR A 571 8.54 30.28 9.00
C THR A 571 9.47 31.47 9.16
N CYS A 572 10.71 31.28 9.62
CA CYS A 572 11.65 32.40 9.74
C CYS A 572 12.24 32.81 8.38
N ILE A 573 12.36 31.87 7.44
CA ILE A 573 13.00 32.12 6.15
C ILE A 573 12.57 31.11 5.09
N THR A 574 12.39 31.58 3.86
CA THR A 574 12.28 30.74 2.65
C THR A 574 13.48 30.96 1.74
N ALA A 575 13.95 29.91 1.07
CA ALA A 575 14.87 30.05 -0.06
C ALA A 575 14.42 29.17 -1.25
N VAL A 576 15.30 28.96 -2.23
CA VAL A 576 15.04 28.39 -3.56
C VAL A 576 13.95 27.32 -3.58
N GLY A 577 12.92 27.54 -4.39
CA GLY A 577 11.87 26.56 -4.69
C GLY A 577 10.81 26.35 -3.59
N SER A 578 10.90 27.09 -2.48
CA SER A 578 9.95 26.95 -1.38
C SER A 578 8.65 27.71 -1.62
N LYS A 579 7.53 27.14 -1.16
CA LYS A 579 6.18 27.70 -1.32
C LYS A 579 5.38 27.57 -0.04
N ILE A 580 4.48 28.52 0.20
CA ILE A 580 3.52 28.49 1.29
C ILE A 580 2.13 28.73 0.70
N THR A 581 1.19 27.82 0.97
CA THR A 581 -0.15 27.85 0.39
C THR A 581 -1.20 27.64 1.49
N ASN A 582 -2.27 28.46 1.47
CA ASN A 582 -3.46 28.33 2.32
C ASN A 582 -3.13 28.15 3.82
N THR A 583 -2.13 28.87 4.31
CA THR A 583 -1.60 28.68 5.67
C THR A 583 -1.94 29.89 6.53
N VAL A 584 -2.44 29.63 7.74
CA VAL A 584 -2.99 30.65 8.62
C VAL A 584 -2.14 30.77 9.89
N ASN A 585 -1.77 32.00 10.25
CA ASN A 585 -1.21 32.33 11.56
C ASN A 585 -2.21 33.15 12.38
N ARG A 586 -2.57 32.66 13.56
CA ARG A 586 -3.33 33.37 14.59
C ARG A 586 -2.51 33.68 15.84
N GLY A 587 -1.42 32.95 16.08
CA GLY A 587 -0.51 33.19 17.20
C GLY A 587 0.28 34.49 17.05
N ASN A 588 0.57 35.14 18.18
CA ASN A 588 1.33 36.37 18.27
C ASN A 588 2.83 36.11 18.15
N VAL A 589 3.58 37.08 17.61
CA VAL A 589 5.05 37.11 17.61
C VAL A 589 5.50 38.26 18.48
N ILE A 590 6.26 37.99 19.55
CA ILE A 590 6.70 38.99 20.52
C ILE A 590 8.22 38.90 20.69
N CYS A 591 8.96 39.82 20.08
CA CYS A 591 10.41 39.93 20.23
C CYS A 591 10.78 41.01 21.26
N LYS A 592 11.36 40.60 22.40
CA LYS A 592 11.72 41.49 23.52
C LYS A 592 13.04 42.27 23.31
N THR A 593 13.80 41.97 22.24
CA THR A 593 15.19 42.44 22.05
C THR A 593 15.46 42.99 20.64
N SER A 594 14.47 43.66 20.03
CA SER A 594 14.56 44.24 18.68
C SER A 594 14.88 43.24 17.56
N GLY A 595 14.31 42.02 17.62
CA GLY A 595 14.42 41.01 16.56
C GLY A 595 13.67 41.40 15.28
N ALA A 596 14.09 40.89 14.12
CA ALA A 596 13.24 40.98 12.92
C ALA A 596 12.05 40.05 13.08
N ALA A 597 10.86 40.51 12.69
CA ALA A 597 9.63 39.80 12.94
C ALA A 597 8.65 39.90 11.76
N GLY A 598 8.00 38.79 11.41
CA GLY A 598 6.88 38.75 10.47
C GLY A 598 5.80 37.80 10.96
N GLY A 599 4.52 38.09 10.72
CA GLY A 599 3.44 37.19 11.12
C GLY A 599 3.51 35.82 10.42
N ILE A 600 3.61 35.83 9.09
CA ILE A 600 3.84 34.61 8.30
C ILE A 600 5.34 34.31 8.24
N ILE A 601 6.13 35.26 7.74
CA ILE A 601 7.53 35.01 7.40
C ILE A 601 8.48 36.14 7.77
N CYS A 602 9.61 35.87 8.41
CA CYS A 602 10.59 36.94 8.64
C CYS A 602 11.30 37.38 7.35
N LEU A 603 11.96 36.47 6.62
CA LEU A 603 12.75 36.80 5.44
C LEU A 603 12.38 35.97 4.20
N VAL A 604 12.00 36.64 3.12
CA VAL A 604 11.83 36.03 1.79
C VAL A 604 13.16 36.12 1.02
N ASN A 605 13.83 34.98 0.78
CA ASN A 605 15.22 34.99 0.29
C ASN A 605 15.42 34.54 -1.17
N ASP A 606 14.35 34.21 -1.90
CA ASP A 606 14.45 33.79 -3.30
C ASP A 606 13.31 34.36 -4.17
N ASP A 607 13.61 34.63 -5.44
CA ASP A 607 12.63 35.16 -6.41
C ASP A 607 11.59 34.10 -6.82
N GLY A 608 11.95 32.81 -6.77
CA GLY A 608 11.05 31.70 -7.09
C GLY A 608 10.10 31.31 -5.95
N ASN A 609 10.09 32.04 -4.83
CA ASN A 609 9.17 31.76 -3.74
C ASN A 609 7.73 32.17 -4.08
N ALA A 610 6.77 31.43 -3.51
CA ALA A 610 5.35 31.72 -3.67
C ALA A 610 4.62 31.66 -2.33
N PHE A 611 3.75 32.63 -2.11
CA PHE A 611 2.86 32.75 -0.96
C PHE A 611 1.44 32.96 -1.50
N VAL A 612 0.59 31.96 -1.33
CA VAL A 612 -0.76 31.93 -1.94
C VAL A 612 -1.78 31.66 -0.86
N GLY A 613 -2.76 32.53 -0.64
CA GLY A 613 -3.78 32.30 0.39
C GLY A 613 -3.23 32.28 1.83
N CYS A 614 -2.08 32.91 2.08
CA CYS A 614 -1.49 32.96 3.42
C CYS A 614 -2.10 34.08 4.26
N GLU A 615 -2.48 33.79 5.50
CA GLU A 615 -3.25 34.73 6.32
C GLU A 615 -2.62 34.95 7.70
N ASN A 616 -2.29 36.19 8.05
CA ASN A 616 -1.88 36.56 9.40
C ASN A 616 -3.02 37.28 10.14
N TYR A 617 -3.28 36.86 11.37
CA TYR A 617 -4.19 37.48 12.34
C TYR A 617 -3.51 37.85 13.66
N GLY A 618 -2.37 37.23 13.96
CA GLY A 618 -1.64 37.46 15.21
C GLY A 618 -0.91 38.81 15.25
N LEU A 619 -0.66 39.31 16.46
CA LEU A 619 0.13 40.52 16.68
C LEU A 619 1.60 40.30 16.34
N VAL A 620 2.28 41.34 15.86
CA VAL A 620 3.73 41.34 15.67
C VAL A 620 4.35 42.46 16.50
N ILE A 621 4.99 42.11 17.60
CA ILE A 621 5.56 43.04 18.57
C ILE A 621 7.09 42.98 18.50
N THR A 622 7.73 44.08 18.13
CA THR A 622 9.19 44.22 18.13
C THR A 622 9.65 45.68 18.09
N ASP A 623 10.69 45.99 18.86
CA ASP A 623 11.32 47.32 18.92
C ASP A 623 12.27 47.59 17.75
N ARG A 624 12.40 46.65 16.82
CA ARG A 624 13.25 46.84 15.64
C ARG A 624 12.70 47.98 14.79
N ALA A 625 13.57 48.85 14.29
CA ALA A 625 13.15 49.99 13.47
C ALA A 625 12.75 49.57 12.04
N SER A 626 13.45 48.59 11.49
CA SER A 626 13.27 48.02 10.16
C SER A 626 13.16 46.51 10.26
N TYR A 627 12.75 45.82 9.20
CA TYR A 627 12.65 44.36 9.15
C TYR A 627 11.51 43.80 10.03
N LYS A 628 10.39 44.51 10.07
CA LYS A 628 9.20 44.13 10.82
C LYS A 628 7.92 44.36 10.03
N GLY A 629 6.93 43.48 10.17
CA GLY A 629 5.63 43.68 9.57
C GLY A 629 4.60 42.61 9.91
N THR A 630 3.32 42.91 9.65
CA THR A 630 2.20 42.01 9.95
C THR A 630 2.22 40.75 9.10
N LEU A 631 2.70 40.81 7.85
CA LEU A 631 2.83 39.64 6.98
C LEU A 631 4.26 39.10 6.97
N PHE A 632 5.22 39.97 6.64
CA PHE A 632 6.62 39.61 6.61
C PHE A 632 7.54 40.63 7.28
N GLY A 633 8.74 40.18 7.67
CA GLY A 633 9.78 41.11 8.13
C GLY A 633 10.41 41.89 6.98
N GLN A 634 10.85 41.18 5.94
CA GLN A 634 11.40 41.77 4.72
C GLN A 634 11.15 40.90 3.48
N CYS A 635 10.81 41.56 2.38
CA CYS A 635 10.81 41.00 1.03
C CYS A 635 11.51 41.95 0.05
N ASN A 636 12.69 41.56 -0.42
CA ASN A 636 13.43 42.28 -1.49
C ASN A 636 13.60 41.39 -2.73
N LYS A 637 12.61 40.52 -2.98
CA LYS A 637 12.64 39.45 -3.98
C LYS A 637 11.38 39.51 -4.81
N ALA A 638 11.45 39.08 -6.06
CA ALA A 638 10.31 39.00 -6.96
C ALA A 638 9.37 37.82 -6.64
N ALA A 639 9.34 37.38 -5.37
CA ALA A 639 8.49 36.30 -4.90
C ALA A 639 7.02 36.61 -5.17
N ARG A 640 6.26 35.59 -5.55
CA ARG A 640 4.82 35.72 -5.80
C ARG A 640 4.08 35.83 -4.47
N PHE A 641 3.24 36.84 -4.36
CA PHE A 641 2.16 36.91 -3.38
C PHE A 641 0.84 36.90 -4.14
N SER A 642 -0.15 36.16 -3.68
CA SER A 642 -1.52 36.23 -4.20
C SER A 642 -2.51 35.81 -3.11
N ASP A 643 -3.60 36.57 -2.99
CA ASP A 643 -4.67 36.30 -2.03
C ASP A 643 -4.21 36.20 -0.57
N CYS A 644 -3.13 36.90 -0.22
CA CYS A 644 -2.62 36.92 1.15
C CYS A 644 -3.40 37.92 2.01
N ILE A 645 -3.50 37.63 3.30
CA ILE A 645 -4.16 38.49 4.29
C ILE A 645 -3.13 38.95 5.33
N ALA A 646 -3.00 40.26 5.51
CA ALA A 646 -2.04 40.89 6.42
C ALA A 646 -2.73 41.62 7.57
N GLN A 647 -3.52 40.90 8.38
CA GLN A 647 -4.15 41.43 9.60
C GLN A 647 -3.23 41.29 10.81
N GLY A 648 -3.80 41.41 12.01
CA GLY A 648 -3.08 41.66 13.24
C GLY A 648 -2.70 43.13 13.35
N ASP A 649 -1.96 43.45 14.41
CA ASP A 649 -1.38 44.77 14.61
C ASP A 649 0.13 44.65 14.76
N LEU A 650 0.83 45.74 14.47
CA LEU A 650 2.26 45.88 14.64
C LEU A 650 2.51 46.74 15.89
N GLY A 651 3.50 46.42 16.70
CA GLY A 651 3.78 47.21 17.90
C GLY A 651 5.22 47.15 18.39
N ALA A 652 5.51 48.01 19.36
CA ALA A 652 6.74 47.99 20.15
C ALA A 652 6.47 47.32 21.52
N TYR A 653 7.50 46.70 22.09
CA TYR A 653 7.46 46.05 23.39
C TYR A 653 7.82 47.05 24.49
N GLU A 654 6.95 47.23 25.48
CA GLU A 654 7.13 48.15 26.61
C GLU A 654 6.98 47.41 27.94
N ASP A 655 8.01 46.62 28.31
CA ASP A 655 8.14 45.95 29.61
C ASP A 655 6.85 45.24 30.12
N GLY A 656 6.21 44.48 29.22
CA GLY A 656 4.97 43.72 29.52
C GLY A 656 3.68 44.36 29.01
N SER A 657 3.77 45.54 28.39
CA SER A 657 2.70 46.18 27.61
C SER A 657 3.13 46.44 26.16
N TYR A 658 2.21 46.77 25.26
CA TYR A 658 2.50 46.97 23.83
C TYR A 658 2.00 48.33 23.36
N ALA A 659 2.88 49.10 22.72
CA ALA A 659 2.51 50.30 21.98
C ALA A 659 2.16 49.88 20.54
N LEU A 660 0.87 49.63 20.31
CA LEU A 660 0.35 49.23 19.00
C LEU A 660 0.24 50.40 18.04
N VAL A 661 0.49 50.14 16.76
CA VAL A 661 0.43 51.11 15.67
C VAL A 661 -1.02 51.41 15.28
N GLY A 662 -1.95 50.47 15.46
CA GLY A 662 -3.32 50.59 14.99
C GLY A 662 -3.43 50.26 13.49
N VAL A 663 -2.80 49.17 13.07
CA VAL A 663 -2.89 48.68 11.69
C VAL A 663 -4.34 48.39 11.31
N ASN A 664 -4.77 48.99 10.21
CA ASN A 664 -6.12 48.91 9.66
C ASN A 664 -6.05 48.95 8.12
N TYR A 665 -7.20 48.79 7.47
CA TYR A 665 -7.27 48.71 6.01
C TYR A 665 -6.70 49.91 5.25
N THR A 666 -6.66 51.12 5.85
CA THR A 666 -6.10 52.31 5.18
C THR A 666 -4.58 52.32 5.19
N ASN A 667 -3.95 51.67 6.16
CA ASN A 667 -2.52 51.83 6.43
C ASN A 667 -1.74 50.51 6.40
N TYR A 668 -2.40 49.35 6.31
CA TYR A 668 -1.76 48.04 6.44
C TYR A 668 -0.58 47.83 5.49
N MET A 669 -0.66 48.30 4.24
CA MET A 669 0.44 48.21 3.28
C MET A 669 1.73 48.92 3.74
N SER A 670 1.63 49.89 4.64
CA SER A 670 2.80 50.54 5.25
C SER A 670 3.43 49.70 6.37
N TYR A 671 2.74 48.65 6.82
CA TYR A 671 3.09 47.83 7.98
C TYR A 671 3.17 46.33 7.68
N ILE A 672 3.06 45.91 6.41
CA ILE A 672 3.21 44.50 6.01
C ILE A 672 4.64 43.98 6.07
N GLY A 673 5.64 44.87 6.08
CA GLY A 673 7.07 44.53 6.12
C GLY A 673 7.93 45.40 5.22
N ASP A 674 9.24 45.38 5.44
CA ASP A 674 10.20 46.10 4.60
C ASP A 674 10.26 45.51 3.19
N HIS A 675 10.16 46.34 2.16
CA HIS A 675 10.28 45.89 0.79
C HIS A 675 10.80 47.00 -0.13
N ASN A 676 11.32 46.62 -1.30
CA ASN A 676 11.82 47.54 -2.31
C ASN A 676 11.20 47.24 -3.69
N ALA A 677 11.64 47.98 -4.72
CA ALA A 677 11.10 47.86 -6.07
C ALA A 677 11.26 46.46 -6.72
N THR A 678 12.13 45.59 -6.19
CA THR A 678 12.28 44.20 -6.66
C THR A 678 11.09 43.32 -6.24
N ALA A 679 10.41 43.68 -5.16
CA ALA A 679 9.24 42.97 -4.64
C ALA A 679 7.96 43.36 -5.38
N VAL A 680 7.95 43.16 -6.70
CA VAL A 680 6.90 43.64 -7.61
C VAL A 680 5.48 43.13 -7.29
N HIS A 681 5.37 41.98 -6.61
CA HIS A 681 4.10 41.39 -6.19
C HIS A 681 3.64 41.83 -4.80
N VAL A 682 4.44 42.60 -4.07
CA VAL A 682 4.07 43.20 -2.79
C VAL A 682 3.27 44.47 -3.09
N ASN A 683 1.95 44.32 -3.20
CA ASN A 683 1.03 45.40 -3.49
C ASN A 683 -0.37 45.06 -2.94
N SER A 684 -1.26 46.04 -2.93
CA SER A 684 -2.62 45.91 -2.38
C SER A 684 -3.57 45.03 -3.20
N GLN A 685 -3.18 44.57 -4.40
CA GLN A 685 -3.96 43.61 -5.18
C GLN A 685 -3.71 42.18 -4.71
N ASN A 686 -2.49 41.89 -4.25
CA ASN A 686 -2.05 40.56 -3.86
C ASN A 686 -2.06 40.32 -2.35
N ILE A 687 -2.00 41.41 -1.56
CA ILE A 687 -2.00 41.39 -0.11
C ILE A 687 -3.14 42.28 0.37
N LEU A 688 -4.06 41.68 1.11
CA LEU A 688 -5.35 42.22 1.48
C LEU A 688 -5.40 42.41 3.01
N TYR A 689 -6.32 43.27 3.46
CA TYR A 689 -6.66 43.44 4.87
C TYR A 689 -8.18 43.36 5.02
N TYR A 690 -8.64 42.54 5.96
CA TYR A 690 -10.05 42.44 6.36
C TYR A 690 -10.11 42.70 7.86
N PRO A 691 -10.78 43.71 8.41
CA PRO A 691 -10.73 43.93 9.85
C PRO A 691 -11.48 42.82 10.58
N ASN A 692 -10.94 42.38 11.71
CA ASN A 692 -11.69 41.57 12.65
C ASN A 692 -12.66 42.49 13.42
N GLY A 693 -13.94 42.49 13.04
CA GLY A 693 -15.02 43.17 13.76
C GLY A 693 -15.05 44.72 13.73
N SER A 694 -14.24 45.39 12.91
CA SER A 694 -14.31 46.85 12.68
C SER A 694 -14.71 47.14 11.23
N GLN A 695 -15.57 48.14 11.00
CA GLN A 695 -15.97 48.57 9.66
C GLN A 695 -14.83 49.38 9.02
N VAL A 696 -14.32 48.92 7.88
CA VAL A 696 -13.42 49.68 6.99
C VAL A 696 -14.18 50.87 6.42
N PRO A 697 -13.88 52.16 6.68
CA PRO A 697 -14.57 53.27 6.04
C PRO A 697 -14.68 53.13 4.51
N ALA A 698 -15.90 53.25 4.01
CA ALA A 698 -16.18 53.20 2.58
C ALA A 698 -15.75 54.50 1.90
N GLU A 699 -15.30 54.38 0.65
CA GLU A 699 -15.04 55.55 -0.18
C GLU A 699 -16.35 56.32 -0.40
N PRO A 700 -16.32 57.68 -0.50
CA PRO A 700 -17.53 58.47 -0.75
C PRO A 700 -18.21 58.11 -2.07
N GLU A 701 -17.45 57.59 -3.03
CA GLU A 701 -17.96 57.15 -4.32
C GLU A 701 -18.49 55.72 -4.24
N PHE A 702 -19.73 55.52 -4.70
CA PHE A 702 -20.35 54.22 -4.82
C PHE A 702 -19.56 53.34 -5.79
N GLY A 703 -19.01 52.21 -5.33
CA GLY A 703 -18.05 51.44 -6.10
C GLY A 703 -17.65 50.12 -5.45
N VAL A 704 -17.07 49.22 -6.25
CA VAL A 704 -16.46 47.97 -5.77
C VAL A 704 -14.95 48.00 -5.96
N ASN A 705 -14.19 47.30 -5.10
CA ASN A 705 -12.73 47.28 -5.18
C ASN A 705 -12.17 46.38 -6.29
N LEU A 706 -12.91 45.36 -6.72
CA LEU A 706 -12.52 44.42 -7.78
C LEU A 706 -13.37 44.66 -9.02
N SER A 707 -12.74 44.84 -10.18
CA SER A 707 -13.44 44.90 -11.47
C SER A 707 -13.63 43.53 -12.11
N SER A 708 -12.88 42.51 -11.65
CA SER A 708 -13.03 41.12 -12.05
C SER A 708 -12.58 40.12 -10.98
N VAL A 709 -13.12 38.90 -11.01
CA VAL A 709 -12.72 37.76 -10.18
C VAL A 709 -12.63 36.48 -11.02
N GLU A 710 -11.66 35.62 -10.71
CA GLU A 710 -11.50 34.31 -11.37
C GLU A 710 -11.87 33.16 -10.44
N LEU A 711 -12.84 32.34 -10.87
CA LEU A 711 -13.29 31.16 -10.15
C LEU A 711 -12.80 29.88 -10.86
N ASN A 712 -12.44 28.87 -10.09
CA ASN A 712 -12.12 27.56 -10.60
C ASN A 712 -13.39 26.88 -11.13
N ALA A 713 -13.21 25.81 -11.91
CA ALA A 713 -14.32 25.13 -12.57
C ALA A 713 -15.33 24.49 -11.62
N GLN A 714 -14.99 24.29 -10.33
CA GLN A 714 -15.92 23.75 -9.32
C GLN A 714 -16.63 24.86 -8.54
N GLY A 715 -16.22 26.12 -8.69
CA GLY A 715 -16.76 27.24 -7.91
C GLY A 715 -16.34 27.22 -6.43
N SER A 716 -15.39 26.36 -6.05
CA SER A 716 -15.00 26.15 -4.65
C SER A 716 -14.09 27.25 -4.08
N ASN A 717 -13.59 28.15 -4.91
CA ASN A 717 -12.74 29.29 -4.55
C ASN A 717 -13.49 30.63 -4.66
N ALA A 718 -14.66 30.72 -4.02
CA ALA A 718 -15.46 31.95 -4.02
C ALA A 718 -14.62 33.18 -3.61
N ALA A 719 -14.81 34.29 -4.32
CA ALA A 719 -14.06 35.53 -4.12
C ALA A 719 -14.79 36.47 -3.16
N VAL A 720 -14.07 37.32 -2.43
CA VAL A 720 -14.66 38.36 -1.56
C VAL A 720 -14.43 39.73 -2.19
N VAL A 721 -15.52 40.48 -2.39
CA VAL A 721 -15.55 41.84 -2.94
C VAL A 721 -15.95 42.84 -1.86
N GLN A 722 -15.36 44.03 -1.91
CA GLN A 722 -15.65 45.16 -1.03
C GLN A 722 -16.52 46.18 -1.77
N LEU A 723 -17.65 46.55 -1.17
CA LEU A 723 -18.60 47.52 -1.73
C LEU A 723 -18.64 48.80 -0.87
N SER A 724 -18.31 49.94 -1.48
CA SER A 724 -18.53 51.28 -0.92
C SER A 724 -19.94 51.75 -1.23
N SER A 725 -20.71 52.09 -0.20
CA SER A 725 -22.14 52.42 -0.29
C SER A 725 -22.59 53.55 0.65
N VAL A 726 -21.66 54.41 1.07
CA VAL A 726 -21.83 55.44 2.13
C VAL A 726 -23.15 56.19 2.08
N ASP A 727 -23.54 56.64 0.89
CA ASP A 727 -24.72 57.48 0.67
C ASP A 727 -25.92 56.75 0.09
N TYR A 728 -25.79 55.45 -0.27
CA TYR A 728 -26.78 54.75 -1.08
C TYR A 728 -27.12 53.36 -0.54
N ASP A 729 -28.41 53.14 -0.25
CA ASP A 729 -28.94 51.78 -0.15
C ASP A 729 -28.83 51.13 -1.54
N TRP A 730 -28.59 49.83 -1.61
CA TRP A 730 -28.18 49.18 -2.85
C TRP A 730 -28.82 47.83 -3.09
N THR A 731 -28.86 47.43 -4.35
CA THR A 731 -29.28 46.11 -4.83
C THR A 731 -28.14 45.47 -5.59
N VAL A 732 -28.08 44.14 -5.60
CA VAL A 732 -27.13 43.38 -6.41
C VAL A 732 -27.86 42.39 -7.31
N SER A 733 -27.39 42.28 -8.55
CA SER A 733 -27.88 41.31 -9.52
C SER A 733 -26.71 40.74 -10.31
N ALA A 734 -26.72 39.45 -10.58
CA ALA A 734 -25.84 38.83 -11.56
C ALA A 734 -26.60 38.57 -12.87
N ASP A 735 -25.95 38.77 -14.01
CA ASP A 735 -26.51 38.39 -15.32
C ASP A 735 -26.33 36.89 -15.64
N GLY A 736 -25.56 36.16 -14.82
CA GLY A 736 -25.43 34.70 -14.83
C GLY A 736 -26.15 34.08 -13.63
N ASP A 737 -27.10 33.18 -13.91
CA ASP A 737 -27.86 32.41 -12.91
C ASP A 737 -27.02 31.42 -12.09
N TRP A 738 -25.78 31.17 -12.54
CA TRP A 738 -24.80 30.31 -11.91
C TRP A 738 -23.88 31.03 -10.91
N VAL A 739 -23.96 32.36 -10.80
CA VAL A 739 -23.19 33.14 -9.82
C VAL A 739 -24.00 33.32 -8.56
N HIS A 740 -23.39 33.02 -7.41
CA HIS A 740 -24.00 33.21 -6.10
C HIS A 740 -23.39 34.42 -5.42
N VAL A 741 -24.23 35.34 -5.00
CA VAL A 741 -23.81 36.50 -4.19
C VAL A 741 -24.31 36.27 -2.76
N THR A 742 -23.37 36.11 -1.83
CA THR A 742 -23.67 35.81 -0.43
C THR A 742 -22.92 36.75 0.50
N ASP A 743 -23.29 36.75 1.77
CA ASP A 743 -22.44 37.30 2.82
C ASP A 743 -21.33 36.29 3.19
N LEU A 744 -20.51 36.66 4.16
CA LEU A 744 -19.40 35.83 4.65
C LEU A 744 -19.85 34.58 5.42
N SER A 745 -21.14 34.48 5.78
CA SER A 745 -21.75 33.30 6.40
C SER A 745 -22.49 32.41 5.39
N ASP A 746 -22.28 32.65 4.09
CA ASP A 746 -22.93 31.96 2.97
C ASP A 746 -24.45 32.19 2.87
N ALA A 747 -24.99 33.24 3.51
CA ALA A 747 -26.38 33.62 3.34
C ALA A 747 -26.57 34.44 2.05
N PRO A 748 -27.58 34.15 1.20
CA PRO A 748 -27.82 34.90 -0.04
C PRO A 748 -28.07 36.38 0.19
N VAL A 749 -27.44 37.24 -0.62
CA VAL A 749 -27.57 38.70 -0.57
C VAL A 749 -28.13 39.23 -1.88
N VAL A 750 -29.24 39.96 -1.81
CA VAL A 750 -29.90 40.61 -2.96
C VAL A 750 -29.92 42.14 -2.86
N SER A 751 -29.68 42.67 -1.66
CA SER A 751 -29.69 44.10 -1.36
C SER A 751 -28.99 44.37 -0.02
N GLY A 752 -28.54 45.61 0.18
CA GLY A 752 -28.04 46.10 1.46
C GLY A 752 -28.43 47.57 1.67
N VAL A 753 -28.25 48.04 2.90
CA VAL A 753 -28.46 49.46 3.26
C VAL A 753 -27.13 50.20 3.19
N ARG A 754 -27.16 51.51 3.03
CA ARG A 754 -25.96 52.34 3.09
C ARG A 754 -25.19 52.11 4.39
N ASP A 755 -23.88 52.01 4.29
CA ASP A 755 -23.00 51.85 5.44
C ASP A 755 -21.80 52.79 5.32
N SER A 756 -21.45 53.42 6.43
CA SER A 756 -20.25 54.24 6.56
C SER A 756 -18.96 53.43 6.36
N GLY A 757 -19.00 52.11 6.47
CA GLY A 757 -17.93 51.22 6.04
C GLY A 757 -18.24 50.39 4.79
N VAL A 758 -17.21 49.78 4.20
CA VAL A 758 -17.35 48.87 3.07
C VAL A 758 -18.04 47.60 3.54
N GLN A 759 -18.92 47.12 2.68
CA GLN A 759 -19.62 45.87 2.88
C GLN A 759 -18.87 44.76 2.17
N TYR A 760 -18.63 43.65 2.85
CA TYR A 760 -17.94 42.47 2.30
C TYR A 760 -18.96 41.50 1.74
N ILE A 761 -18.88 41.28 0.44
CA ILE A 761 -19.81 40.44 -0.32
C ILE A 761 -19.01 39.33 -0.99
N LYS A 762 -19.42 38.08 -0.76
CA LYS A 762 -18.82 36.90 -1.37
C LYS A 762 -19.49 36.63 -2.72
N ILE A 763 -18.68 36.41 -3.75
CA ILE A 763 -19.09 36.01 -5.09
C ILE A 763 -18.59 34.58 -5.31
N GLY A 764 -19.50 33.62 -5.18
CA GLY A 764 -19.29 32.22 -5.52
C GLY A 764 -19.91 31.87 -6.87
N ALA A 765 -19.80 30.61 -7.25
CA ALA A 765 -20.45 30.08 -8.44
C ALA A 765 -20.82 28.61 -8.25
N ASP A 766 -21.87 28.17 -8.94
CA ASP A 766 -22.03 26.75 -9.22
C ASP A 766 -20.82 26.21 -9.99
N ALA A 767 -20.60 24.90 -9.93
CA ALA A 767 -19.61 24.27 -10.79
C ALA A 767 -19.89 24.62 -12.27
N ASN A 768 -18.86 25.08 -13.00
CA ASN A 768 -18.95 25.28 -14.44
C ASN A 768 -19.07 23.93 -15.11
N THR A 769 -20.28 23.52 -15.46
CA THR A 769 -20.50 22.27 -16.19
C THR A 769 -20.28 22.46 -17.68
N LYS A 770 -19.46 23.38 -18.17
CA LYS A 770 -19.17 23.56 -19.60
C LYS A 770 -17.68 23.33 -19.89
N THR A 771 -17.38 22.94 -21.12
CA THR A 771 -16.00 22.74 -21.63
C THR A 771 -15.33 24.06 -21.99
N ALA A 772 -16.10 25.14 -22.07
CA ALA A 772 -15.61 26.51 -22.22
C ALA A 772 -15.66 27.26 -20.88
N PRO A 773 -14.72 28.19 -20.64
CA PRO A 773 -14.88 29.14 -19.54
C PRO A 773 -16.16 29.95 -19.77
N ARG A 774 -16.83 30.32 -18.68
CA ARG A 774 -18.03 31.16 -18.74
C ARG A 774 -17.80 32.44 -17.96
N SER A 775 -18.50 33.49 -18.36
CA SER A 775 -18.37 34.80 -17.75
C SER A 775 -19.74 35.37 -17.41
N ALA A 776 -19.81 36.09 -16.31
CA ALA A 776 -20.97 36.86 -15.87
C ALA A 776 -20.52 38.21 -15.34
N VAL A 777 -21.47 39.12 -15.14
CA VAL A 777 -21.28 40.41 -14.52
C VAL A 777 -22.20 40.51 -13.32
N VAL A 778 -21.60 40.69 -12.16
CA VAL A 778 -22.32 41.06 -10.94
C VAL A 778 -22.40 42.58 -10.89
N THR A 779 -23.61 43.11 -10.90
CA THR A 779 -23.89 44.55 -10.88
C THR A 779 -24.45 44.94 -9.51
N PHE A 780 -23.75 45.83 -8.83
CA PHE A 780 -24.24 46.56 -7.66
C PHE A 780 -24.81 47.89 -8.14
N ALA A 781 -26.03 48.23 -7.75
CA ALA A 781 -26.70 49.47 -8.13
C ALA A 781 -27.28 50.16 -6.91
N SER A 782 -27.23 51.50 -6.88
CA SER A 782 -27.98 52.25 -5.87
C SER A 782 -29.48 52.08 -6.10
N THR A 783 -30.26 52.05 -5.02
CA THR A 783 -31.72 51.81 -5.08
C THR A 783 -32.45 52.94 -5.81
N ASP A 784 -31.87 54.14 -5.86
CA ASP A 784 -32.37 55.27 -6.62
C ASP A 784 -31.97 55.26 -8.11
N GLY A 785 -31.16 54.28 -8.53
CA GLY A 785 -30.68 54.08 -9.90
C GLY A 785 -29.63 55.08 -10.39
N SER A 786 -29.09 55.94 -9.52
CA SER A 786 -28.14 56.99 -9.90
C SER A 786 -26.68 56.53 -10.01
N LYS A 787 -26.32 55.40 -9.40
CA LYS A 787 -24.96 54.84 -9.36
C LYS A 787 -24.96 53.34 -9.62
N SER A 788 -23.88 52.83 -10.22
CA SER A 788 -23.67 51.40 -10.44
C SER A 788 -22.19 51.04 -10.46
N ALA A 789 -21.87 49.83 -10.01
CA ALA A 789 -20.53 49.25 -10.04
C ALA A 789 -20.62 47.77 -10.45
N THR A 790 -19.64 47.28 -11.22
CA THR A 790 -19.71 45.94 -11.81
C THR A 790 -18.46 45.13 -11.53
N VAL A 791 -18.63 43.84 -11.23
CA VAL A 791 -17.56 42.84 -11.12
C VAL A 791 -17.76 41.81 -12.22
N ARG A 792 -16.78 41.65 -13.10
CA ARG A 792 -16.74 40.56 -14.08
C ARG A 792 -16.32 39.26 -13.38
N VAL A 793 -17.15 38.22 -13.44
CA VAL A 793 -16.85 36.90 -12.88
C VAL A 793 -16.46 35.99 -14.04
N ASP A 794 -15.20 35.57 -14.09
CA ASP A 794 -14.72 34.58 -15.07
C ASP A 794 -14.54 33.24 -14.37
N GLN A 795 -15.21 32.19 -14.84
CA GLN A 795 -15.08 30.85 -14.28
C GLN A 795 -14.39 29.92 -15.27
N GLN A 796 -13.35 29.23 -14.81
CA GLN A 796 -12.58 28.26 -15.61
C GLN A 796 -13.47 27.15 -16.17
N ALA A 797 -13.09 26.63 -17.34
CA ALA A 797 -13.69 25.44 -17.93
C ALA A 797 -13.37 24.19 -17.08
N ARG A 798 -14.28 23.20 -17.08
CA ARG A 798 -14.10 21.95 -16.32
C ARG A 798 -13.32 20.85 -17.03
N GLY A 799 -12.65 21.20 -18.13
CA GLY A 799 -11.89 20.26 -18.95
C GLY A 799 -12.76 19.43 -19.90
N GLU A 800 -12.19 18.38 -20.48
CA GLU A 800 -12.88 17.52 -21.44
C GLU A 800 -13.97 16.65 -20.79
N ALA A 801 -14.98 16.30 -21.59
CA ALA A 801 -16.13 15.50 -21.15
C ALA A 801 -15.79 14.03 -20.92
N PHE A 802 -14.82 13.50 -21.67
CA PHE A 802 -14.47 12.10 -21.72
C PHE A 802 -12.94 11.94 -21.70
N PRO A 803 -12.40 10.88 -21.06
CA PRO A 803 -13.13 9.92 -20.26
C PRO A 803 -13.54 10.48 -18.89
N SER A 804 -14.78 10.25 -18.49
CA SER A 804 -15.27 10.59 -17.16
C SER A 804 -15.29 9.35 -16.27
N LYS A 805 -14.57 9.40 -15.15
CA LYS A 805 -14.40 8.28 -14.21
C LYS A 805 -14.86 8.67 -12.80
N TRP A 806 -15.63 7.80 -12.14
CA TRP A 806 -16.06 7.97 -10.76
C TRP A 806 -15.48 6.87 -9.87
N VAL A 807 -14.54 7.27 -9.03
CA VAL A 807 -13.83 6.40 -8.08
C VAL A 807 -14.35 6.69 -6.68
N PHE A 808 -14.88 5.68 -6.00
CA PHE A 808 -15.50 5.84 -4.68
C PHE A 808 -14.61 5.20 -3.60
N GLN A 809 -13.72 5.99 -3.01
CA GLN A 809 -12.82 5.57 -1.93
C GLN A 809 -12.55 6.73 -0.97
N ALA A 810 -11.89 6.46 0.16
CA ALA A 810 -11.67 7.47 1.19
C ALA A 810 -10.92 8.71 0.65
N SER A 811 -9.92 8.50 -0.22
CA SER A 811 -9.13 9.60 -0.82
C SER A 811 -9.90 10.47 -1.82
N THR A 812 -11.00 9.97 -2.40
CA THR A 812 -11.83 10.74 -3.33
C THR A 812 -13.10 11.29 -2.69
N LEU A 813 -13.41 10.89 -1.45
CA LEU A 813 -14.58 11.36 -0.71
C LEU A 813 -14.69 12.90 -0.64
N PRO A 814 -13.61 13.66 -0.40
CA PRO A 814 -13.68 15.13 -0.39
C PRO A 814 -14.16 15.74 -1.72
N LEU A 815 -14.04 15.02 -2.84
CA LEU A 815 -14.44 15.51 -4.16
C LEU A 815 -15.94 15.46 -4.40
N TYR A 816 -16.69 14.62 -3.68
CA TYR A 816 -18.12 14.41 -3.95
C TYR A 816 -19.01 14.32 -2.70
N GLY A 817 -18.44 14.22 -1.50
CA GLY A 817 -19.18 13.97 -0.27
C GLY A 817 -20.27 15.01 -0.01
N SER A 818 -19.87 16.27 0.19
CA SER A 818 -20.79 17.41 0.38
C SER A 818 -21.60 17.70 -0.87
N SER A 819 -20.97 17.73 -2.05
CA SER A 819 -21.69 17.99 -3.31
C SER A 819 -22.82 16.99 -3.58
N TRP A 820 -22.65 15.73 -3.17
CA TRP A 820 -23.72 14.74 -3.29
C TRP A 820 -24.82 14.95 -2.26
N THR A 821 -24.47 15.19 -1.00
CA THR A 821 -25.48 15.37 0.06
C THR A 821 -26.28 16.65 -0.14
N ASP A 822 -25.60 17.72 -0.52
CA ASP A 822 -26.11 19.09 -0.45
C ASP A 822 -26.59 19.56 -1.83
N ASP A 823 -25.82 19.28 -2.89
CA ASP A 823 -25.99 19.93 -4.20
C ASP A 823 -26.59 19.03 -5.31
N ASN A 824 -26.88 17.76 -5.03
CA ASN A 824 -27.32 16.78 -6.05
C ASN A 824 -26.28 16.39 -7.10
N VAL A 825 -24.99 16.57 -6.82
CA VAL A 825 -23.96 16.42 -7.84
C VAL A 825 -22.83 15.53 -7.35
N ILE A 826 -22.50 14.51 -8.13
CA ILE A 826 -21.28 13.72 -7.98
C ILE A 826 -20.38 14.05 -9.18
N PRO A 827 -19.36 14.91 -9.03
CA PRO A 827 -18.40 15.18 -10.09
C PRO A 827 -17.59 13.92 -10.43
N ALA A 828 -17.13 13.81 -11.68
CA ALA A 828 -16.13 12.82 -12.05
C ALA A 828 -14.86 13.03 -11.21
N THR A 829 -14.33 11.96 -10.63
CA THR A 829 -13.15 12.02 -9.75
C THR A 829 -11.84 12.04 -10.53
N SER A 830 -11.88 11.86 -11.86
CA SER A 830 -10.72 12.02 -12.75
C SER A 830 -10.43 13.47 -13.15
N GLY A 831 -11.24 14.44 -12.71
CA GLY A 831 -11.12 15.84 -13.13
C GLY A 831 -11.80 16.16 -14.47
N ALA A 832 -12.44 15.19 -15.12
CA ALA A 832 -13.26 15.40 -16.31
C ALA A 832 -14.55 16.16 -15.99
N ALA A 833 -15.20 16.73 -17.02
CA ALA A 833 -16.34 17.61 -16.82
C ALA A 833 -17.66 16.90 -16.49
N GLY A 834 -17.73 15.56 -16.65
CA GLY A 834 -18.93 14.77 -16.40
C GLY A 834 -19.37 14.76 -14.92
N PHE A 835 -20.67 14.64 -14.69
CA PHE A 835 -21.24 14.53 -13.34
C PHE A 835 -22.50 13.65 -13.29
N ILE A 836 -22.82 13.16 -12.09
CA ILE A 836 -24.01 12.35 -11.80
C ILE A 836 -24.95 13.17 -10.91
N SER A 837 -26.24 13.09 -11.17
CA SER A 837 -27.32 13.61 -10.31
C SER A 837 -28.44 12.58 -10.20
N VAL A 838 -29.45 12.87 -9.36
CA VAL A 838 -30.69 12.09 -9.33
C VAL A 838 -31.90 13.00 -9.55
N VAL A 839 -32.89 12.52 -10.30
CA VAL A 839 -34.06 13.29 -10.72
C VAL A 839 -35.33 12.47 -10.47
N ARG A 840 -36.34 13.13 -9.89
CA ARG A 840 -37.67 12.54 -9.68
C ARG A 840 -38.43 12.54 -11.01
N GLY A 841 -39.18 11.48 -11.28
CA GLY A 841 -40.19 11.53 -12.33
C GLY A 841 -41.27 12.56 -12.00
N ASP A 842 -41.90 13.15 -13.01
CA ASP A 842 -42.91 14.21 -12.83
C ASP A 842 -44.05 13.81 -11.86
N ALA A 843 -44.47 12.54 -11.92
CA ALA A 843 -45.48 11.98 -11.02
C ALA A 843 -45.07 11.95 -9.53
N ASN A 844 -43.76 12.05 -9.26
CA ASN A 844 -43.16 11.89 -7.94
C ASN A 844 -42.51 13.20 -7.43
N ALA A 845 -42.65 14.32 -8.18
CA ALA A 845 -41.93 15.56 -7.93
C ALA A 845 -42.21 16.20 -6.56
N SER A 846 -43.34 15.87 -5.91
CA SER A 846 -43.70 16.37 -4.58
C SER A 846 -42.88 15.76 -3.44
N ALA A 847 -42.11 14.69 -3.69
CA ALA A 847 -41.30 14.01 -2.68
C ALA A 847 -39.79 14.20 -2.96
N ALA A 848 -39.08 14.84 -2.04
CA ALA A 848 -37.64 15.03 -2.16
C ALA A 848 -36.87 13.69 -2.03
N PHE A 849 -35.67 13.65 -2.61
CA PHE A 849 -34.70 12.59 -2.31
C PHE A 849 -33.92 12.93 -1.05
N LYS A 850 -33.60 11.91 -0.24
CA LYS A 850 -32.50 11.98 0.70
C LYS A 850 -31.26 11.35 0.05
N ARG A 851 -30.17 12.11 -0.02
CA ARG A 851 -28.88 11.67 -0.55
C ARG A 851 -27.92 11.46 0.63
N SER A 852 -27.10 10.43 0.54
CA SER A 852 -26.14 10.10 1.61
C SER A 852 -24.92 9.40 1.03
N VAL A 853 -23.80 9.49 1.74
CA VAL A 853 -22.62 8.67 1.48
C VAL A 853 -22.38 7.78 2.71
N VAL A 854 -22.32 6.45 2.52
CA VAL A 854 -22.04 5.49 3.60
C VAL A 854 -20.88 4.61 3.16
N THR A 855 -19.76 4.62 3.90
CA THR A 855 -18.55 3.86 3.54
C THR A 855 -18.11 4.17 2.10
N ASN A 856 -18.00 5.46 1.76
CA ASN A 856 -17.69 6.00 0.43
C ASN A 856 -18.73 5.72 -0.67
N ARG A 857 -19.83 5.01 -0.38
CA ARG A 857 -20.86 4.67 -1.37
C ARG A 857 -21.93 5.77 -1.48
N PRO A 858 -22.09 6.44 -2.64
CA PRO A 858 -23.20 7.35 -2.85
C PRO A 858 -24.51 6.57 -2.96
N ALA A 859 -25.47 6.94 -2.11
CA ALA A 859 -26.79 6.37 -2.05
C ALA A 859 -27.87 7.46 -2.19
N VAL A 860 -28.99 7.09 -2.78
CA VAL A 860 -30.22 7.88 -2.80
C VAL A 860 -31.35 7.05 -2.20
N SER A 861 -32.11 7.65 -1.30
CA SER A 861 -33.28 7.03 -0.70
C SER A 861 -34.39 6.83 -1.74
N THR A 862 -34.98 5.64 -1.77
CA THR A 862 -36.37 5.41 -2.19
C THR A 862 -36.72 6.00 -3.55
N MET A 863 -36.02 5.53 -4.59
CA MET A 863 -36.46 5.69 -5.97
C MET A 863 -37.72 4.85 -6.21
N VAL A 864 -38.59 5.33 -7.08
CA VAL A 864 -39.74 4.59 -7.60
C VAL A 864 -39.82 4.74 -9.12
N GLU A 865 -40.77 4.07 -9.76
CA GLU A 865 -40.97 4.08 -11.21
C GLU A 865 -41.02 5.52 -11.75
N GLY A 866 -40.25 5.77 -12.82
CA GLY A 866 -40.08 7.08 -13.44
C GLY A 866 -38.89 7.87 -12.92
N ASP A 867 -38.37 7.60 -11.71
CA ASP A 867 -37.18 8.25 -11.18
C ASP A 867 -35.90 7.76 -11.87
N TYR A 868 -34.86 8.59 -11.93
CA TYR A 868 -33.62 8.21 -12.59
C TYR A 868 -32.36 8.83 -12.01
N ARG A 869 -31.25 8.10 -12.12
CA ARG A 869 -29.90 8.68 -12.04
C ARG A 869 -29.55 9.27 -13.39
N LEU A 870 -29.04 10.49 -13.42
CA LEU A 870 -28.69 11.22 -14.64
C LEU A 870 -27.19 11.48 -14.67
N TYR A 871 -26.54 10.98 -15.71
CA TYR A 871 -25.17 11.29 -16.08
C TYR A 871 -25.19 12.36 -17.16
N THR A 872 -24.50 13.46 -16.91
CA THR A 872 -24.43 14.61 -17.81
C THR A 872 -22.97 14.89 -18.14
N PHE A 873 -22.66 14.98 -19.44
CA PHE A 873 -21.33 15.27 -19.97
C PHE A 873 -21.42 16.48 -20.87
N PRO A 874 -20.87 17.62 -20.46
CA PRO A 874 -20.87 18.78 -21.32
C PRO A 874 -19.87 18.60 -22.44
N VAL A 875 -20.27 18.92 -23.66
CA VAL A 875 -19.44 18.79 -24.85
C VAL A 875 -19.53 20.07 -25.67
N GLU A 876 -18.38 20.59 -26.08
CA GLU A 876 -18.34 21.62 -27.12
C GLU A 876 -18.83 21.03 -28.44
N ASN A 877 -18.39 19.81 -28.76
CA ASN A 877 -18.83 19.10 -29.93
C ASN A 877 -18.72 17.58 -29.74
N LEU A 878 -19.84 16.88 -29.83
CA LEU A 878 -19.90 15.46 -30.13
C LEU A 878 -20.39 15.33 -31.58
N ALA A 879 -19.51 14.87 -32.47
CA ALA A 879 -19.87 14.68 -33.88
C ALA A 879 -21.05 13.71 -34.04
N ALA A 880 -21.87 13.92 -35.07
CA ALA A 880 -22.92 12.96 -35.44
C ALA A 880 -22.30 11.58 -35.71
N ARG A 881 -23.05 10.53 -35.37
CA ARG A 881 -22.63 9.12 -35.42
C ARG A 881 -21.55 8.74 -34.40
N SER A 882 -21.18 9.63 -33.47
CA SER A 882 -20.29 9.29 -32.36
C SER A 882 -20.87 8.16 -31.53
N VAL A 883 -19.98 7.36 -30.96
CA VAL A 883 -20.33 6.27 -30.06
C VAL A 883 -19.81 6.56 -28.67
N VAL A 884 -20.70 6.53 -27.69
CA VAL A 884 -20.37 6.73 -26.28
C VAL A 884 -20.57 5.41 -25.56
N ASP A 885 -19.55 4.99 -24.82
CA ASP A 885 -19.56 3.80 -24.00
C ASP A 885 -19.86 4.16 -22.54
N PHE A 886 -20.90 3.55 -21.99
CA PHE A 886 -21.38 3.77 -20.63
C PHE A 886 -21.21 2.50 -19.80
N ASN A 887 -20.40 2.61 -18.74
CA ASN A 887 -20.18 1.53 -17.80
C ASN A 887 -20.45 1.97 -16.37
N ALA A 888 -21.19 1.16 -15.61
CA ALA A 888 -21.51 1.43 -14.21
C ALA A 888 -21.71 0.15 -13.42
N THR A 889 -21.45 0.21 -12.12
CA THR A 889 -21.87 -0.82 -11.17
C THR A 889 -23.03 -0.27 -10.36
N MET A 890 -24.14 -1.01 -10.28
CA MET A 890 -25.36 -0.55 -9.62
C MET A 890 -25.78 -1.52 -8.52
N ALA A 891 -26.26 -0.98 -7.39
CA ALA A 891 -26.75 -1.75 -6.27
C ALA A 891 -28.07 -1.18 -5.73
N GLY A 892 -28.93 -2.05 -5.22
CA GLY A 892 -30.22 -1.68 -4.64
C GLY A 892 -30.55 -2.55 -3.44
N GLU A 893 -31.16 -1.96 -2.41
CA GLU A 893 -31.70 -2.66 -1.25
C GLU A 893 -33.00 -3.41 -1.61
N ALA A 894 -33.46 -4.28 -0.71
CA ALA A 894 -34.62 -5.14 -0.91
C ALA A 894 -35.88 -4.39 -1.40
N ASN A 895 -36.13 -3.17 -0.88
CA ASN A 895 -37.29 -2.37 -1.26
C ASN A 895 -37.02 -1.32 -2.35
N SER A 896 -35.81 -1.28 -2.91
CA SER A 896 -35.48 -0.42 -4.05
C SER A 896 -36.07 -0.97 -5.36
N PRO A 897 -36.20 -0.15 -6.43
CA PRO A 897 -36.69 -0.62 -7.72
C PRO A 897 -35.89 -1.81 -8.25
N LYS A 898 -36.59 -2.83 -8.74
CA LYS A 898 -35.95 -4.04 -9.28
C LYS A 898 -35.34 -3.80 -10.65
N TYR A 899 -36.02 -3.08 -11.54
CA TYR A 899 -35.66 -2.97 -12.95
C TYR A 899 -35.33 -1.53 -13.34
N PHE A 900 -34.30 -1.38 -14.17
CA PHE A 900 -33.87 -0.10 -14.69
C PHE A 900 -33.61 -0.19 -16.19
N ILE A 901 -33.99 0.85 -16.92
CA ILE A 901 -33.63 1.05 -18.32
C ILE A 901 -32.55 2.12 -18.41
N VAL A 902 -31.51 1.86 -19.22
CA VAL A 902 -30.51 2.87 -19.56
C VAL A 902 -30.92 3.54 -20.86
N GLU A 903 -31.02 4.85 -20.82
CA GLU A 903 -31.45 5.67 -21.96
C GLU A 903 -30.43 6.78 -22.21
N TYR A 904 -30.30 7.20 -23.46
CA TYR A 904 -29.48 8.33 -23.87
C TYR A 904 -30.29 9.33 -24.68
N LEU A 905 -29.97 10.61 -24.55
CA LEU A 905 -30.69 11.68 -25.22
C LEU A 905 -30.03 11.96 -26.57
N ASP A 906 -30.71 11.67 -27.67
CA ASP A 906 -30.22 11.88 -29.02
C ASP A 906 -31.30 12.54 -29.90
N GLY A 907 -31.00 13.73 -30.42
CA GLY A 907 -31.96 14.53 -31.20
C GLY A 907 -33.19 14.99 -30.39
N GLY A 908 -33.02 15.22 -29.09
CA GLY A 908 -34.11 15.60 -28.18
C GLY A 908 -35.04 14.46 -27.75
N VAL A 909 -34.75 13.22 -28.17
CA VAL A 909 -35.54 12.04 -27.84
C VAL A 909 -34.70 11.10 -26.98
N TRP A 910 -35.27 10.61 -25.87
CA TRP A 910 -34.67 9.56 -25.07
C TRP A 910 -34.77 8.22 -25.81
N LYS A 911 -33.64 7.56 -26.02
CA LYS A 911 -33.52 6.28 -26.73
C LYS A 911 -32.85 5.24 -25.84
N SER A 912 -33.19 3.98 -26.06
CA SER A 912 -32.54 2.80 -25.49
C SER A 912 -31.82 2.01 -26.57
N VAL A 913 -30.81 1.23 -26.19
CA VAL A 913 -30.21 0.24 -27.11
C VAL A 913 -31.14 -0.97 -27.18
N GLU A 914 -32.07 -0.96 -28.14
CA GLU A 914 -33.15 -1.96 -28.22
C GLU A 914 -32.67 -3.42 -28.25
N ALA A 915 -31.53 -3.68 -28.90
CA ALA A 915 -30.94 -5.02 -28.98
C ALA A 915 -30.48 -5.58 -27.62
N ASP A 916 -30.32 -4.70 -26.62
CA ASP A 916 -29.86 -5.05 -25.28
C ASP A 916 -30.99 -5.10 -24.24
N LEU A 917 -32.23 -4.74 -24.63
CA LEU A 917 -33.35 -4.73 -23.70
C LEU A 917 -33.87 -6.14 -23.39
N LEU A 918 -33.96 -6.43 -22.10
CA LEU A 918 -34.55 -7.62 -21.52
C LEU A 918 -36.02 -7.36 -21.16
N THR A 919 -36.74 -8.44 -20.87
CA THR A 919 -38.17 -8.41 -20.55
C THR A 919 -38.41 -9.03 -19.18
N ALA A 920 -39.14 -8.34 -18.30
CA ALA A 920 -39.38 -8.83 -16.94
C ALA A 920 -40.27 -10.08 -16.98
N PRO A 921 -39.89 -11.16 -16.27
CA PRO A 921 -40.66 -12.41 -16.29
C PRO A 921 -42.05 -12.25 -15.67
N GLU A 922 -42.23 -11.33 -14.71
CA GLU A 922 -43.52 -11.10 -14.05
C GLU A 922 -44.48 -10.24 -14.89
N ASN A 923 -43.94 -9.41 -15.80
CA ASN A 923 -44.72 -8.56 -16.66
C ASN A 923 -43.97 -8.27 -17.97
N PRO A 924 -44.35 -8.91 -19.08
CA PRO A 924 -43.69 -8.72 -20.36
C PRO A 924 -43.71 -7.30 -20.93
N ALA A 925 -44.57 -6.42 -20.43
CA ALA A 925 -44.58 -5.01 -20.82
C ALA A 925 -43.42 -4.21 -20.19
N VAL A 926 -42.80 -4.71 -19.11
CA VAL A 926 -41.67 -4.05 -18.46
C VAL A 926 -40.38 -4.48 -19.16
N ARG A 927 -39.82 -3.54 -19.93
CA ARG A 927 -38.54 -3.67 -20.64
C ARG A 927 -37.43 -3.02 -19.80
N TYR A 928 -36.26 -3.65 -19.72
CA TYR A 928 -35.18 -3.16 -18.86
C TYR A 928 -33.79 -3.48 -19.42
N THR A 929 -32.78 -2.71 -19.01
CA THR A 929 -31.37 -2.95 -19.35
C THR A 929 -30.66 -3.76 -18.27
N TYR A 930 -30.91 -3.45 -17.00
CA TYR A 930 -30.37 -4.19 -15.85
C TYR A 930 -31.37 -4.28 -14.70
N LYS A 931 -31.13 -5.24 -13.79
CA LYS A 931 -31.91 -5.41 -12.57
C LYS A 931 -31.03 -5.40 -11.33
N CYS A 932 -31.57 -4.98 -10.19
CA CYS A 932 -30.92 -5.01 -8.89
C CYS A 932 -31.33 -6.27 -8.11
N SER A 933 -30.42 -6.82 -7.30
CA SER A 933 -30.65 -8.06 -6.55
C SER A 933 -31.40 -7.89 -5.24
N GLY A 934 -31.41 -6.68 -4.67
CA GLY A 934 -31.91 -6.40 -3.33
C GLY A 934 -30.87 -6.58 -2.22
N THR A 935 -29.71 -7.18 -2.54
CA THR A 935 -28.61 -7.42 -1.60
C THR A 935 -27.45 -6.49 -1.94
N ALA A 936 -27.51 -5.26 -1.42
CA ALA A 936 -26.56 -4.20 -1.76
C ALA A 936 -25.21 -4.27 -1.02
N THR A 937 -25.15 -4.96 0.13
CA THR A 937 -23.99 -5.04 1.04
C THR A 937 -23.83 -6.45 1.61
N GLY A 938 -22.75 -6.69 2.39
CA GLY A 938 -22.46 -7.99 3.02
C GLY A 938 -21.84 -9.00 2.04
N SER A 939 -21.50 -10.21 2.51
CA SER A 939 -20.78 -11.22 1.70
C SER A 939 -21.61 -11.83 0.55
N SER A 940 -22.93 -11.76 0.65
CA SER A 940 -23.90 -12.26 -0.32
C SER A 940 -24.35 -11.24 -1.37
N TYR A 941 -23.67 -10.08 -1.45
CA TYR A 941 -24.02 -9.03 -2.42
C TYR A 941 -24.01 -9.57 -3.87
N GLN A 942 -24.90 -9.03 -4.70
CA GLN A 942 -24.90 -9.25 -6.15
C GLN A 942 -25.18 -7.91 -6.83
N HIS A 943 -24.10 -7.18 -7.12
CA HIS A 943 -24.19 -5.88 -7.81
C HIS A 943 -24.44 -6.11 -9.30
N ALA A 944 -25.19 -5.21 -9.93
CA ALA A 944 -25.43 -5.26 -11.36
C ALA A 944 -24.26 -4.60 -12.10
N THR A 945 -23.68 -5.32 -13.06
CA THR A 945 -22.71 -4.76 -14.01
C THR A 945 -23.46 -4.23 -15.22
N VAL A 946 -23.35 -2.92 -15.46
CA VAL A 946 -24.02 -2.23 -16.57
C VAL A 946 -22.97 -1.84 -17.60
N MET A 947 -23.13 -2.31 -18.84
CA MET A 947 -22.26 -1.98 -19.96
C MET A 947 -23.15 -1.71 -21.18
N GLN A 948 -23.13 -0.49 -21.69
CA GLN A 948 -23.95 -0.05 -22.82
C GLN A 948 -23.09 0.76 -23.79
N THR A 949 -23.22 0.48 -25.08
CA THR A 949 -22.53 1.20 -26.15
C THR A 949 -23.58 1.87 -27.03
N MET A 950 -23.61 3.19 -27.02
CA MET A 950 -24.70 3.99 -27.60
C MET A 950 -24.21 4.78 -28.79
N ARG A 951 -24.91 4.68 -29.92
CA ARG A 951 -24.65 5.51 -31.09
C ARG A 951 -25.58 6.71 -31.08
N PHE A 952 -24.99 7.91 -31.11
CA PHE A 952 -25.68 9.17 -31.25
C PHE A 952 -25.78 9.49 -32.74
N GLU A 953 -26.97 9.41 -33.32
CA GLU A 953 -27.15 9.69 -34.75
C GLU A 953 -27.02 11.18 -35.06
N ASN A 954 -27.33 12.04 -34.08
CA ASN A 954 -27.23 13.49 -34.21
C ASN A 954 -25.97 14.01 -33.50
N ALA A 955 -25.45 15.13 -33.99
CA ALA A 955 -24.39 15.85 -33.30
C ALA A 955 -24.93 16.55 -32.05
N VAL A 956 -24.07 16.74 -31.05
CA VAL A 956 -24.33 17.61 -29.89
C VAL A 956 -23.30 18.72 -29.94
N THR A 957 -23.72 19.94 -30.28
CA THR A 957 -22.84 21.11 -30.37
C THR A 957 -23.22 22.09 -29.28
N ASP A 958 -22.21 22.53 -28.52
CA ASP A 958 -22.34 23.42 -27.35
C ASP A 958 -23.47 22.96 -26.41
N GLY A 959 -23.40 21.69 -26.03
CA GLY A 959 -24.52 20.99 -25.41
C GLY A 959 -24.09 19.94 -24.40
N GLU A 960 -25.01 19.03 -24.10
CA GLU A 960 -24.81 18.01 -23.09
C GLU A 960 -25.16 16.64 -23.66
N VAL A 961 -24.21 15.72 -23.60
CA VAL A 961 -24.50 14.29 -23.71
C VAL A 961 -25.16 13.87 -22.40
N LYS A 962 -26.35 13.27 -22.48
CA LYS A 962 -27.10 12.82 -21.31
C LYS A 962 -27.41 11.34 -21.40
N ILE A 963 -27.11 10.63 -20.32
CA ILE A 963 -27.42 9.21 -20.15
C ILE A 963 -28.14 9.07 -18.81
N ARG A 964 -29.27 8.37 -18.77
CA ARG A 964 -30.02 8.15 -17.53
C ARG A 964 -30.28 6.68 -17.28
N CYS A 965 -30.25 6.29 -16.01
CA CYS A 965 -30.69 4.98 -15.54
C CYS A 965 -32.03 5.16 -14.84
N ARG A 966 -33.13 4.87 -15.55
CA ARG A 966 -34.50 5.13 -15.11
C ARG A 966 -35.17 3.88 -14.56
N ALA A 967 -35.78 3.99 -13.39
CA ALA A 967 -36.55 2.92 -12.77
C ALA A 967 -37.82 2.63 -13.60
N VAL A 968 -38.10 1.35 -13.83
CA VAL A 968 -39.22 0.88 -14.66
C VAL A 968 -39.97 -0.26 -13.98
N GLY A 969 -41.30 -0.24 -14.13
CA GLY A 969 -42.19 -1.19 -13.47
C GLY A 969 -42.33 -0.93 -11.97
N PRO A 970 -43.44 -1.40 -11.36
CA PRO A 970 -43.77 -1.10 -9.97
C PRO A 970 -43.08 -2.00 -8.94
N TYR A 971 -42.14 -2.86 -9.36
CA TYR A 971 -41.61 -3.94 -8.54
C TYR A 971 -40.39 -3.52 -7.71
N THR A 972 -40.33 -3.97 -6.46
CA THR A 972 -39.10 -3.93 -5.64
C THR A 972 -38.24 -5.16 -5.87
N CYS A 973 -36.97 -5.09 -5.48
CA CYS A 973 -36.05 -6.25 -5.57
C CYS A 973 -36.57 -7.49 -4.81
N ALA A 974 -37.27 -7.29 -3.68
CA ALA A 974 -37.92 -8.35 -2.90
C ALA A 974 -39.23 -8.88 -3.52
N GLY A 975 -39.66 -8.37 -4.68
CA GLY A 975 -40.88 -8.80 -5.37
C GLY A 975 -42.17 -8.11 -4.89
N GLY A 976 -42.07 -7.09 -4.03
CA GLY A 976 -43.22 -6.28 -3.59
C GLY A 976 -43.51 -5.10 -4.53
N THR A 977 -44.45 -4.24 -4.13
CA THR A 977 -44.73 -2.96 -4.81
C THR A 977 -43.88 -1.85 -4.22
N GLN A 978 -43.35 -0.98 -5.08
CA GLN A 978 -42.56 0.18 -4.67
C GLN A 978 -43.38 1.14 -3.80
N ASN A 979 -42.74 1.70 -2.77
CA ASN A 979 -43.32 2.69 -1.88
C ASN A 979 -42.37 3.87 -1.73
N ILE A 980 -42.79 5.06 -2.18
CA ILE A 980 -41.98 6.28 -2.16
C ILE A 980 -41.61 6.75 -0.74
N THR A 981 -42.31 6.28 0.29
CA THR A 981 -42.03 6.61 1.69
C THR A 981 -41.24 5.53 2.43
N ALA A 982 -40.82 4.45 1.75
CA ALA A 982 -40.01 3.41 2.37
C ALA A 982 -38.68 3.99 2.87
N THR A 983 -38.16 3.49 4.00
CA THR A 983 -36.92 3.98 4.62
C THR A 983 -35.71 3.08 4.37
N ASN A 984 -35.92 1.88 3.80
CA ASN A 984 -34.93 0.85 3.51
C ASN A 984 -34.95 0.43 2.02
N ALA A 985 -35.00 1.43 1.14
CA ALA A 985 -35.17 1.28 -0.31
C ALA A 985 -34.07 2.01 -1.10
N ALA A 986 -32.85 2.08 -0.56
CA ALA A 986 -31.79 2.86 -1.19
C ALA A 986 -31.31 2.24 -2.52
N SER A 987 -31.12 3.09 -3.53
CA SER A 987 -30.33 2.79 -4.73
C SER A 987 -28.95 3.40 -4.57
N SER A 988 -27.88 2.70 -4.97
CA SER A 988 -26.50 3.12 -4.71
C SER A 988 -25.53 2.72 -5.82
N ILE A 989 -24.39 3.42 -5.86
CA ILE A 989 -23.27 3.10 -6.75
C ILE A 989 -22.11 2.62 -5.85
N PRO A 990 -21.85 1.31 -5.75
CA PRO A 990 -20.87 0.76 -4.80
C PRO A 990 -19.42 1.09 -5.17
N PRO A 991 -18.52 1.14 -4.18
CA PRO A 991 -17.07 1.24 -4.38
C PRO A 991 -16.51 -0.08 -4.90
N TYR A 992 -16.70 -0.34 -6.20
CA TYR A 992 -16.43 -1.62 -6.82
C TYR A 992 -15.17 -1.56 -7.70
N GLY A 993 -14.08 -2.22 -7.30
CA GLY A 993 -12.82 -2.26 -8.06
C GLY A 993 -12.24 -0.88 -8.35
N PHE A 994 -12.31 -0.01 -7.33
CA PHE A 994 -12.03 1.44 -7.37
C PHE A 994 -13.07 2.26 -8.12
N THR A 995 -13.64 1.79 -9.22
CA THR A 995 -14.46 2.64 -10.11
C THR A 995 -15.93 2.24 -10.11
N GLY A 996 -16.79 3.11 -9.59
CA GLY A 996 -18.24 2.90 -9.62
C GLY A 996 -18.87 3.15 -11.00
N SER A 997 -18.31 4.05 -11.82
CA SER A 997 -18.77 4.32 -13.19
C SER A 997 -17.65 4.89 -14.07
N TYR A 998 -17.72 4.63 -15.38
CA TYR A 998 -16.80 5.13 -16.39
C TYR A 998 -17.51 5.32 -17.72
N VAL A 999 -17.31 6.48 -18.34
CA VAL A 999 -17.93 6.83 -19.62
C VAL A 999 -16.89 7.42 -20.55
N GLN A 1000 -16.83 6.91 -21.79
CA GLN A 1000 -15.83 7.27 -22.78
C GLN A 1000 -16.48 7.48 -24.15
N ASN A 1001 -15.94 8.41 -24.94
CA ASN A 1001 -16.33 8.61 -26.34
C ASN A 1001 -15.38 7.85 -27.25
N PHE A 1002 -15.90 6.84 -27.94
CA PHE A 1002 -15.20 6.04 -28.94
C PHE A 1002 -15.12 6.70 -30.32
N GLY A 1003 -15.78 7.86 -30.49
CA GLY A 1003 -15.77 8.63 -31.72
C GLY A 1003 -16.68 8.04 -32.81
N THR A 1004 -16.44 8.44 -34.06
CA THR A 1004 -17.34 8.17 -35.20
C THR A 1004 -16.94 6.94 -36.03
N ALA A 1005 -15.91 6.20 -35.59
CA ALA A 1005 -15.45 5.02 -36.31
C ALA A 1005 -16.60 4.02 -36.49
N THR A 1006 -16.56 3.28 -37.60
CA THR A 1006 -17.49 2.18 -37.85
C THR A 1006 -16.68 0.89 -37.82
N PRO A 1007 -16.81 0.10 -36.74
CA PRO A 1007 -16.17 -1.20 -36.66
C PRO A 1007 -16.58 -2.12 -37.81
N ARG A 1008 -15.64 -2.97 -38.23
CA ARG A 1008 -15.80 -3.97 -39.28
C ARG A 1008 -16.81 -5.05 -38.89
N ASP A 1009 -16.85 -5.39 -37.61
CA ASP A 1009 -17.78 -6.35 -37.05
C ASP A 1009 -18.24 -5.95 -35.64
N THR A 1010 -19.20 -6.71 -35.12
CA THR A 1010 -19.65 -6.63 -33.73
C THR A 1010 -19.69 -8.04 -33.17
N LYS A 1011 -19.07 -8.24 -32.00
CA LYS A 1011 -19.02 -9.51 -31.28
C LYS A 1011 -19.71 -9.38 -29.94
N LYS A 1012 -20.58 -10.33 -29.60
CA LYS A 1012 -21.22 -10.41 -28.29
C LYS A 1012 -20.36 -11.27 -27.37
N VAL A 1013 -19.96 -10.72 -26.23
CA VAL A 1013 -19.01 -11.36 -25.31
C VAL A 1013 -19.63 -11.52 -23.93
N LEU A 1014 -19.58 -12.72 -23.38
CA LEU A 1014 -19.91 -12.98 -21.99
C LEU A 1014 -18.64 -12.86 -21.13
N CYS A 1015 -18.72 -12.20 -19.97
CA CYS A 1015 -17.64 -12.22 -18.97
C CYS A 1015 -18.18 -12.62 -17.60
N LEU A 1016 -17.66 -13.72 -17.05
CA LEU A 1016 -17.92 -14.14 -15.67
C LEU A 1016 -16.61 -14.18 -14.90
N GLY A 1017 -16.61 -13.60 -13.69
CA GLY A 1017 -15.41 -13.59 -12.87
C GLY A 1017 -15.57 -12.84 -11.55
N ASN A 1018 -14.42 -12.45 -11.01
CA ASN A 1018 -14.32 -11.83 -9.69
C ASN A 1018 -13.49 -10.54 -9.72
N SER A 1019 -12.83 -10.18 -8.61
CA SER A 1019 -12.03 -8.97 -8.50
C SER A 1019 -10.92 -8.87 -9.54
N PHE A 1020 -10.42 -9.98 -10.06
CA PHE A 1020 -9.44 -9.99 -11.16
C PHE A 1020 -10.07 -9.63 -12.52
N SER A 1021 -11.40 -9.60 -12.62
CA SER A 1021 -12.14 -9.15 -13.80
C SER A 1021 -12.63 -7.71 -13.71
N TYR A 1022 -12.75 -7.14 -12.49
CA TYR A 1022 -13.30 -5.78 -12.32
C TYR A 1022 -12.35 -4.74 -11.71
N TYR A 1023 -11.31 -5.14 -10.95
CA TYR A 1023 -10.32 -4.17 -10.43
C TYR A 1023 -9.64 -3.43 -11.58
N SER A 1024 -9.59 -2.11 -11.52
CA SER A 1024 -9.00 -1.26 -12.58
C SER A 1024 -9.64 -1.43 -13.97
N ASN A 1025 -10.81 -2.08 -14.05
CA ASN A 1025 -11.72 -2.13 -15.20
C ASN A 1025 -11.18 -2.69 -16.54
N PRO A 1026 -10.57 -3.88 -16.57
CA PRO A 1026 -10.00 -4.44 -17.80
C PRO A 1026 -11.03 -4.67 -18.91
N ALA A 1027 -12.29 -5.01 -18.57
CA ALA A 1027 -13.34 -5.21 -19.56
C ALA A 1027 -13.69 -3.92 -20.32
N TRP A 1028 -13.58 -2.75 -19.70
CA TRP A 1028 -13.83 -1.46 -20.36
C TRP A 1028 -12.68 -1.11 -21.30
N MET A 1029 -11.44 -1.30 -20.84
CA MET A 1029 -10.24 -1.13 -21.67
C MET A 1029 -10.28 -2.05 -22.90
N LEU A 1030 -10.75 -3.30 -22.74
CA LEU A 1030 -10.90 -4.25 -23.85
C LEU A 1030 -11.86 -3.71 -24.93
N LYS A 1031 -12.98 -3.08 -24.55
CA LYS A 1031 -13.92 -2.48 -25.52
C LYS A 1031 -13.27 -1.32 -26.27
N GLU A 1032 -12.55 -0.46 -25.57
CA GLU A 1032 -11.88 0.70 -26.16
C GLU A 1032 -10.76 0.29 -27.13
N ILE A 1033 -9.93 -0.67 -26.72
CA ILE A 1033 -8.88 -1.28 -27.57
C ILE A 1033 -9.52 -1.89 -28.81
N ALA A 1034 -10.49 -2.80 -28.64
CA ALA A 1034 -11.15 -3.46 -29.77
C ALA A 1034 -11.78 -2.44 -30.73
N TRP A 1035 -12.40 -1.38 -30.20
CA TRP A 1035 -12.99 -0.34 -31.02
C TRP A 1035 -11.97 0.38 -31.90
N ARG A 1036 -10.81 0.76 -31.33
CA ARG A 1036 -9.73 1.40 -32.08
C ARG A 1036 -9.11 0.49 -33.13
N GLU A 1037 -9.10 -0.80 -32.88
CA GLU A 1037 -8.68 -1.81 -33.85
C GLU A 1037 -9.81 -2.21 -34.83
N GLY A 1038 -10.96 -1.55 -34.78
CA GLY A 1038 -12.04 -1.72 -35.75
C GLY A 1038 -12.99 -2.88 -35.46
N HIS A 1039 -13.14 -3.28 -34.20
CA HIS A 1039 -14.10 -4.28 -33.73
C HIS A 1039 -15.02 -3.71 -32.63
N ALA A 1040 -16.34 -3.96 -32.69
CA ALA A 1040 -17.24 -3.61 -31.59
C ALA A 1040 -17.46 -4.81 -30.66
N LEU A 1041 -17.35 -4.61 -29.35
CA LEU A 1041 -17.65 -5.63 -28.35
C LEU A 1041 -18.91 -5.27 -27.57
N ASN A 1042 -19.97 -6.08 -27.70
CA ASN A 1042 -21.13 -6.06 -26.82
C ASN A 1042 -20.90 -7.00 -25.64
N ILE A 1043 -20.28 -6.48 -24.58
CA ILE A 1043 -19.96 -7.26 -23.38
C ILE A 1043 -21.17 -7.32 -22.45
N LYS A 1044 -21.55 -8.53 -22.04
CA LYS A 1044 -22.47 -8.81 -20.93
C LYS A 1044 -21.69 -9.51 -19.83
N ALA A 1045 -21.82 -9.02 -18.60
CA ALA A 1045 -20.97 -9.49 -17.52
C ALA A 1045 -21.71 -9.64 -16.20
N HIS A 1046 -21.24 -10.58 -15.37
CA HIS A 1046 -21.52 -10.59 -13.95
C HIS A 1046 -20.23 -10.85 -13.19
N PHE A 1047 -19.85 -9.87 -12.38
CA PHE A 1047 -18.66 -9.94 -11.56
C PHE A 1047 -19.04 -9.95 -10.08
N LYS A 1048 -18.39 -10.81 -9.30
CA LYS A 1048 -18.53 -10.79 -7.84
C LYS A 1048 -17.21 -11.18 -7.18
N GLY A 1049 -16.81 -10.41 -6.17
CA GLY A 1049 -15.56 -10.63 -5.43
C GLY A 1049 -15.43 -12.07 -4.89
N SER A 1050 -14.20 -12.58 -4.96
CA SER A 1050 -13.78 -13.90 -4.46
C SER A 1050 -14.50 -15.12 -5.04
N GLN A 1051 -15.28 -14.98 -6.12
CA GLN A 1051 -15.99 -16.13 -6.69
C GLN A 1051 -15.07 -17.12 -7.38
N THR A 1052 -15.32 -18.41 -7.13
CA THR A 1052 -14.87 -19.51 -8.00
C THR A 1052 -15.88 -19.75 -9.12
N LEU A 1053 -15.49 -20.44 -10.19
CA LEU A 1053 -16.40 -20.85 -11.26
C LEU A 1053 -17.57 -21.71 -10.72
N THR A 1054 -17.29 -22.61 -9.77
CA THR A 1054 -18.34 -23.42 -9.14
C THR A 1054 -19.33 -22.56 -8.37
N GLN A 1055 -18.88 -21.51 -7.67
CA GLN A 1055 -19.79 -20.62 -6.94
C GLN A 1055 -20.69 -19.81 -7.88
N HIS A 1056 -20.20 -19.41 -9.06
CA HIS A 1056 -21.02 -18.75 -10.07
C HIS A 1056 -22.24 -19.58 -10.51
N LEU A 1057 -22.18 -20.92 -10.47
CA LEU A 1057 -23.33 -21.78 -10.78
C LEU A 1057 -24.51 -21.58 -9.83
N SER A 1058 -24.27 -21.05 -8.62
CA SER A 1058 -25.30 -20.79 -7.61
C SER A 1058 -25.87 -19.37 -7.66
N LEU A 1059 -25.27 -18.47 -8.46
CA LEU A 1059 -25.65 -17.07 -8.52
C LEU A 1059 -26.71 -16.84 -9.61
N GLY A 1060 -27.87 -16.30 -9.21
CA GLY A 1060 -28.97 -15.99 -10.12
C GLY A 1060 -28.53 -15.07 -11.25
N PHE A 1061 -27.75 -14.02 -10.95
CA PHE A 1061 -27.29 -13.06 -11.96
C PHE A 1061 -26.29 -13.65 -12.95
N SER A 1062 -25.50 -14.65 -12.53
CA SER A 1062 -24.65 -15.41 -13.46
C SER A 1062 -25.47 -16.27 -14.40
N THR A 1063 -26.52 -16.91 -13.89
CA THR A 1063 -27.45 -17.70 -14.72
C THR A 1063 -28.18 -16.79 -15.71
N ASP A 1064 -28.73 -15.67 -15.23
CA ASP A 1064 -29.44 -14.70 -16.06
C ASP A 1064 -28.60 -14.23 -17.25
N VAL A 1065 -27.33 -13.88 -17.04
CA VAL A 1065 -26.47 -13.38 -18.11
C VAL A 1065 -26.05 -14.47 -19.09
N ILE A 1066 -25.84 -15.72 -18.64
CA ILE A 1066 -25.57 -16.85 -19.53
C ILE A 1066 -26.78 -17.10 -20.44
N GLU A 1067 -27.98 -17.11 -19.87
CA GLU A 1067 -29.23 -17.44 -20.58
C GLU A 1067 -29.65 -16.37 -21.60
N GLN A 1068 -29.07 -15.16 -21.58
CA GLN A 1068 -29.27 -14.18 -22.66
C GLN A 1068 -28.83 -14.70 -24.03
N GLY A 1069 -27.89 -15.66 -24.07
CA GLY A 1069 -27.51 -16.39 -25.28
C GLY A 1069 -26.94 -15.54 -26.42
N GLY A 1070 -26.63 -16.21 -27.54
CA GLY A 1070 -26.11 -15.57 -28.76
C GLY A 1070 -24.71 -14.96 -28.63
N TYR A 1071 -23.87 -15.50 -27.73
CA TYR A 1071 -22.49 -15.06 -27.57
C TYR A 1071 -21.57 -15.61 -28.65
N ASP A 1072 -20.66 -14.78 -29.16
CA ASP A 1072 -19.52 -15.18 -29.99
C ASP A 1072 -18.38 -15.72 -29.13
N PHE A 1073 -18.13 -15.06 -27.99
CA PHE A 1073 -17.05 -15.38 -27.07
C PHE A 1073 -17.52 -15.35 -25.62
N ALA A 1074 -16.89 -16.14 -24.76
CA ALA A 1074 -17.16 -16.12 -23.32
C ALA A 1074 -15.88 -16.26 -22.51
N PHE A 1075 -15.49 -15.20 -21.79
CA PHE A 1075 -14.42 -15.25 -20.78
C PHE A 1075 -14.97 -15.79 -19.46
N LEU A 1076 -14.38 -16.88 -18.99
CA LEU A 1076 -14.62 -17.48 -17.70
C LEU A 1076 -13.34 -17.34 -16.87
N GLN A 1077 -13.42 -16.61 -15.76
CA GLN A 1077 -12.30 -16.38 -14.86
C GLN A 1077 -12.57 -17.03 -13.50
N ASP A 1078 -11.74 -18.02 -13.15
CA ASP A 1078 -11.84 -18.70 -11.85
C ASP A 1078 -11.13 -17.91 -10.74
N GLN A 1079 -11.27 -18.36 -9.49
CA GLN A 1079 -10.47 -17.83 -8.39
C GLN A 1079 -8.98 -17.93 -8.73
N SER A 1080 -8.23 -16.88 -8.40
CA SER A 1080 -6.90 -16.59 -8.92
C SER A 1080 -5.85 -17.71 -8.77
N GLN A 1081 -6.05 -18.68 -7.88
CA GLN A 1081 -5.16 -19.83 -7.65
C GLN A 1081 -5.74 -21.15 -8.13
N ASN A 1082 -7.02 -21.21 -8.49
CA ASN A 1082 -7.69 -22.47 -8.85
C ASN A 1082 -7.05 -23.19 -10.05
N PRO A 1083 -6.69 -22.49 -11.16
CA PRO A 1083 -5.97 -23.15 -12.25
C PRO A 1083 -4.65 -23.75 -11.77
N ALA A 1084 -3.86 -23.01 -10.99
CA ALA A 1084 -2.62 -23.52 -10.43
C ALA A 1084 -2.83 -24.70 -9.47
N ASN A 1085 -3.84 -24.64 -8.60
CA ASN A 1085 -4.19 -25.74 -7.71
C ASN A 1085 -4.53 -27.01 -8.49
N TYR A 1086 -5.26 -26.86 -9.60
CA TYR A 1086 -5.55 -27.98 -10.49
C TYR A 1086 -4.31 -28.51 -11.22
N GLY A 1087 -3.39 -27.63 -11.61
CA GLY A 1087 -2.11 -28.02 -12.20
C GLY A 1087 -1.19 -28.75 -11.23
N ARG A 1088 -1.27 -28.43 -9.93
CA ARG A 1088 -0.57 -29.13 -8.85
C ARG A 1088 -1.21 -30.47 -8.52
N ASP A 1089 -2.55 -30.53 -8.46
CA ASP A 1089 -3.33 -31.72 -8.14
C ASP A 1089 -4.59 -31.83 -9.01
N ALA A 1090 -4.58 -32.79 -9.94
CA ALA A 1090 -5.62 -33.00 -10.94
C ALA A 1090 -6.95 -33.58 -10.38
N THR A 1091 -7.07 -33.79 -9.07
CA THR A 1091 -8.28 -34.39 -8.44
C THR A 1091 -9.30 -33.36 -7.93
N ALA A 1092 -9.00 -32.06 -7.99
CA ALA A 1092 -9.88 -31.01 -7.46
C ALA A 1092 -11.16 -30.80 -8.31
N SER A 1093 -12.29 -30.56 -7.64
CA SER A 1093 -13.62 -30.31 -8.25
C SER A 1093 -13.72 -29.04 -9.13
N ILE A 1094 -12.60 -28.32 -9.27
CA ILE A 1094 -12.40 -27.10 -10.05
C ILE A 1094 -12.75 -27.31 -11.53
N LEU A 1095 -12.31 -28.42 -12.13
CA LEU A 1095 -12.65 -28.77 -13.52
C LEU A 1095 -14.16 -28.87 -13.75
N THR A 1096 -14.90 -29.42 -12.78
CA THR A 1096 -16.36 -29.60 -12.90
C THR A 1096 -17.07 -28.24 -13.03
N GLY A 1097 -16.58 -27.22 -12.32
CA GLY A 1097 -17.11 -25.85 -12.41
C GLY A 1097 -16.94 -25.27 -13.81
N LEU A 1098 -15.74 -25.34 -14.38
CA LEU A 1098 -15.46 -24.86 -15.74
C LEU A 1098 -16.27 -25.62 -16.79
N THR A 1099 -16.25 -26.95 -16.79
CA THR A 1099 -16.98 -27.76 -17.78
C THR A 1099 -18.48 -27.47 -17.72
N THR A 1100 -19.07 -27.42 -16.52
CA THR A 1100 -20.51 -27.15 -16.38
C THR A 1100 -20.90 -25.75 -16.85
N LEU A 1101 -20.09 -24.72 -16.53
CA LEU A 1101 -20.35 -23.36 -17.04
C LEU A 1101 -20.15 -23.28 -18.55
N ALA A 1102 -19.10 -23.89 -19.09
CA ALA A 1102 -18.84 -23.92 -20.53
C ALA A 1102 -19.99 -24.61 -21.29
N ASP A 1103 -20.50 -25.73 -20.76
CA ASP A 1103 -21.64 -26.45 -21.35
C ASP A 1103 -22.93 -25.64 -21.26
N LYS A 1104 -23.19 -24.94 -20.15
CA LYS A 1104 -24.33 -24.00 -20.05
C LYS A 1104 -24.22 -22.86 -21.05
N VAL A 1105 -23.02 -22.28 -21.21
CA VAL A 1105 -22.77 -21.24 -22.21
C VAL A 1105 -23.01 -21.78 -23.62
N ARG A 1106 -22.49 -22.96 -23.96
CA ARG A 1106 -22.71 -23.58 -25.28
C ARG A 1106 -24.16 -23.99 -25.51
N ALA A 1107 -24.88 -24.42 -24.48
CA ALA A 1107 -26.30 -24.71 -24.57
C ALA A 1107 -27.12 -23.45 -24.93
N ALA A 1108 -26.77 -22.30 -24.33
CA ALA A 1108 -27.40 -21.02 -24.66
C ALA A 1108 -26.82 -20.35 -25.93
N SER A 1109 -25.59 -20.69 -26.32
CA SER A 1109 -24.83 -20.09 -27.42
C SER A 1109 -23.95 -21.14 -28.13
N PRO A 1110 -24.52 -21.97 -29.03
CA PRO A 1110 -23.81 -23.13 -29.60
C PRO A 1110 -22.53 -22.81 -30.38
N SER A 1111 -22.43 -21.60 -30.96
CA SER A 1111 -21.26 -21.13 -31.70
C SER A 1111 -20.21 -20.42 -30.84
N CYS A 1112 -20.46 -20.25 -29.53
CA CYS A 1112 -19.60 -19.48 -28.66
C CYS A 1112 -18.25 -20.15 -28.44
N LYS A 1113 -17.17 -19.39 -28.64
CA LYS A 1113 -15.81 -19.79 -28.23
C LYS A 1113 -15.65 -19.45 -26.75
N VAL A 1114 -15.65 -20.48 -25.91
CA VAL A 1114 -15.45 -20.31 -24.47
C VAL A 1114 -13.95 -20.25 -24.18
N ILE A 1115 -13.54 -19.31 -23.34
CA ILE A 1115 -12.16 -18.95 -23.05
C ILE A 1115 -11.98 -18.95 -21.54
N LEU A 1116 -11.03 -19.75 -21.05
CA LEU A 1116 -10.56 -19.70 -19.67
C LEU A 1116 -9.50 -18.61 -19.56
N GLU A 1117 -9.70 -17.63 -18.69
CA GLU A 1117 -8.64 -16.67 -18.37
C GLU A 1117 -7.59 -17.31 -17.46
N GLU A 1118 -6.38 -17.50 -17.98
CA GLU A 1118 -5.24 -17.85 -17.17
C GLU A 1118 -4.80 -16.60 -16.40
N THR A 1119 -5.17 -16.51 -15.13
CA THR A 1119 -4.82 -15.39 -14.26
C THR A 1119 -3.31 -15.27 -14.04
N TRP A 1120 -2.87 -14.27 -13.29
CA TRP A 1120 -1.45 -14.04 -13.01
C TRP A 1120 -1.07 -14.42 -11.59
N THR A 1121 0.23 -14.54 -11.40
CA THR A 1121 0.87 -14.84 -10.12
C THR A 1121 1.14 -13.57 -9.34
N PHE A 1122 1.14 -13.67 -8.02
CA PHE A 1122 1.27 -12.53 -7.11
C PHE A 1122 2.00 -12.93 -5.82
N SER A 1123 2.65 -11.97 -5.14
CA SER A 1123 3.42 -12.21 -3.92
C SER A 1123 2.55 -12.06 -2.68
N SER A 1124 2.00 -13.15 -2.13
CA SER A 1124 1.39 -13.09 -0.81
C SER A 1124 1.21 -14.48 -0.21
N ALA A 1125 1.88 -14.72 0.92
CA ALA A 1125 1.74 -15.94 1.72
C ALA A 1125 0.35 -16.08 2.36
N SER A 1126 -0.41 -14.98 2.50
CA SER A 1126 -1.68 -14.91 3.22
C SER A 1126 -2.90 -15.39 2.41
N TYR A 1127 -2.75 -15.71 1.11
CA TYR A 1127 -3.85 -16.22 0.27
C TYR A 1127 -3.80 -17.72 0.01
N GLY A 1128 -2.90 -18.46 0.67
CA GLY A 1128 -3.01 -19.91 0.82
C GLY A 1128 -2.64 -20.74 -0.40
N GLY A 1129 -1.70 -20.31 -1.24
CA GLY A 1129 -1.23 -21.13 -2.36
C GLY A 1129 0.06 -20.61 -2.98
N PHE A 1130 0.95 -21.56 -3.30
CA PHE A 1130 2.23 -21.41 -4.02
C PHE A 1130 3.31 -20.53 -3.34
N THR A 1131 4.46 -21.15 -3.07
CA THR A 1131 5.56 -20.61 -2.25
C THR A 1131 6.42 -19.55 -2.92
N ASP A 1132 6.36 -19.47 -4.25
CA ASP A 1132 7.16 -18.58 -5.09
C ASP A 1132 6.53 -18.40 -6.47
N PHE A 1133 6.91 -17.31 -7.16
CA PHE A 1133 6.38 -16.97 -8.49
C PHE A 1133 6.64 -18.08 -9.53
N PRO A 1134 7.87 -18.60 -9.71
CA PRO A 1134 8.12 -19.68 -10.68
C PRO A 1134 7.21 -20.89 -10.48
N THR A 1135 7.01 -21.33 -9.24
CA THR A 1135 6.15 -22.48 -8.93
C THR A 1135 4.70 -22.19 -9.26
N PHE A 1136 4.16 -21.05 -8.82
CA PHE A 1136 2.79 -20.65 -9.16
C PHE A 1136 2.62 -20.57 -10.69
N GLU A 1137 3.54 -19.92 -11.40
CA GLU A 1137 3.44 -19.75 -12.86
C GLU A 1137 3.44 -21.07 -13.59
N THR A 1138 4.31 -22.00 -13.17
CA THR A 1138 4.41 -23.34 -13.76
C THR A 1138 3.09 -24.10 -13.61
N TYR A 1139 2.53 -24.13 -12.41
CA TYR A 1139 1.28 -24.84 -12.17
C TYR A 1139 0.07 -24.12 -12.76
N ASN A 1140 0.06 -22.79 -12.76
CA ASN A 1140 -1.01 -22.00 -13.33
C ASN A 1140 -1.13 -22.23 -14.83
N ASP A 1141 -0.01 -22.19 -15.55
CA ASP A 1141 0.03 -22.47 -17.00
C ASP A 1141 -0.39 -23.92 -17.28
N ALA A 1142 0.22 -24.89 -16.58
CA ALA A 1142 -0.10 -26.31 -16.76
C ALA A 1142 -1.57 -26.62 -16.44
N GLY A 1143 -2.08 -26.08 -15.33
CA GLY A 1143 -3.43 -26.31 -14.85
C GLY A 1143 -4.49 -25.61 -15.68
N ALA A 1144 -4.27 -24.36 -16.09
CA ALA A 1144 -5.16 -23.66 -17.01
C ALA A 1144 -5.26 -24.40 -18.35
N LYS A 1145 -4.14 -24.86 -18.91
CA LYS A 1145 -4.13 -25.66 -20.13
C LYS A 1145 -4.83 -27.01 -19.95
N ALA A 1146 -4.62 -27.70 -18.83
CA ALA A 1146 -5.28 -28.97 -18.55
C ALA A 1146 -6.81 -28.80 -18.38
N MET A 1147 -7.24 -27.78 -17.62
CA MET A 1147 -8.65 -27.43 -17.47
C MET A 1147 -9.29 -27.09 -18.81
N ALA A 1148 -8.64 -26.23 -19.60
CA ALA A 1148 -9.14 -25.79 -20.89
C ALA A 1148 -9.26 -26.95 -21.89
N LYS A 1149 -8.26 -27.82 -21.96
CA LYS A 1149 -8.29 -29.03 -22.79
C LYS A 1149 -9.45 -29.95 -22.40
N ALA A 1150 -9.67 -30.17 -21.11
CA ALA A 1150 -10.74 -31.03 -20.63
C ALA A 1150 -12.15 -30.44 -20.86
N ALA A 1151 -12.29 -29.11 -20.73
CA ALA A 1151 -13.55 -28.41 -20.94
C ALA A 1151 -13.78 -27.99 -22.41
N GLY A 1152 -12.81 -28.21 -23.31
CA GLY A 1152 -12.85 -27.79 -24.71
C GLY A 1152 -12.87 -26.27 -24.89
N THR A 1153 -12.14 -25.53 -24.05
CA THR A 1153 -12.05 -24.06 -24.08
C THR A 1153 -10.70 -23.60 -24.59
N TRP A 1154 -10.61 -22.34 -25.03
CA TRP A 1154 -9.32 -21.67 -25.25
C TRP A 1154 -8.71 -21.21 -23.93
N VAL A 1155 -7.44 -20.82 -23.95
CA VAL A 1155 -6.76 -20.16 -22.84
C VAL A 1155 -6.44 -18.71 -23.23
N SER A 1156 -6.73 -17.75 -22.36
CA SER A 1156 -6.18 -16.40 -22.46
C SER A 1156 -4.94 -16.27 -21.57
N PRO A 1157 -3.72 -16.18 -22.13
CA PRO A 1157 -2.46 -16.32 -21.39
C PRO A 1157 -2.00 -15.02 -20.72
N ILE A 1158 -2.81 -14.53 -19.77
CA ILE A 1158 -2.51 -13.28 -19.06
C ILE A 1158 -1.35 -13.47 -18.08
N GLY A 1159 -1.29 -14.62 -17.38
CA GLY A 1159 -0.19 -14.99 -16.48
C GLY A 1159 1.20 -14.90 -17.14
N PRO A 1160 1.43 -15.56 -18.29
CA PRO A 1160 2.68 -15.46 -19.04
C PRO A 1160 3.06 -14.03 -19.42
N ALA A 1161 2.09 -13.20 -19.82
CA ALA A 1161 2.33 -11.78 -20.12
C ALA A 1161 2.76 -10.98 -18.89
N PHE A 1162 2.11 -11.20 -17.74
CA PHE A 1162 2.47 -10.57 -16.47
C PHE A 1162 3.89 -10.93 -16.05
N ARG A 1163 4.25 -12.21 -16.16
CA ARG A 1163 5.61 -12.70 -15.90
C ARG A 1163 6.64 -11.95 -16.74
N GLN A 1164 6.41 -11.87 -18.06
CA GLN A 1164 7.37 -11.28 -18.99
C GLN A 1164 7.65 -9.80 -18.67
N VAL A 1165 6.62 -9.02 -18.33
CA VAL A 1165 6.80 -7.60 -17.93
C VAL A 1165 7.53 -7.47 -16.60
N ARG A 1166 7.20 -8.33 -15.62
CA ARG A 1166 7.82 -8.33 -14.29
C ARG A 1166 9.31 -8.67 -14.36
N GLU A 1167 9.68 -9.68 -15.13
CA GLU A 1167 11.06 -10.16 -15.26
C GLU A 1167 11.89 -9.31 -16.22
N GLY A 1168 11.24 -8.59 -17.16
CA GLY A 1168 11.91 -7.79 -18.18
C GLY A 1168 12.58 -6.50 -17.71
N GLY A 1169 12.55 -6.16 -16.41
CA GLY A 1169 13.21 -4.97 -15.86
C GLY A 1169 12.58 -3.63 -16.26
N SER A 1170 11.33 -3.64 -16.71
CA SER A 1170 10.62 -2.46 -17.25
C SER A 1170 10.34 -1.35 -16.22
N GLY A 1171 10.40 -1.66 -14.92
CA GLY A 1171 9.97 -0.76 -13.85
C GLY A 1171 8.45 -0.49 -13.83
N ILE A 1172 7.66 -1.22 -14.61
CA ILE A 1172 6.19 -1.08 -14.65
C ILE A 1172 5.59 -1.96 -13.54
N ASN A 1173 4.93 -1.32 -12.57
CA ASN A 1173 4.20 -2.04 -11.54
C ASN A 1173 2.83 -2.51 -12.06
N LEU A 1174 2.66 -3.83 -12.20
CA LEU A 1174 1.41 -4.47 -12.64
C LEU A 1174 0.41 -4.73 -11.50
N TYR A 1175 0.82 -4.54 -10.25
CA TYR A 1175 0.01 -4.87 -9.08
C TYR A 1175 -0.47 -3.61 -8.35
N TYR A 1176 -1.66 -3.69 -7.76
CA TYR A 1176 -2.16 -2.69 -6.83
C TYR A 1176 -1.40 -2.77 -5.49
N SER A 1177 -1.71 -1.87 -4.54
CA SER A 1177 -1.00 -1.79 -3.25
C SER A 1177 -1.17 -3.04 -2.37
N ASP A 1178 -2.09 -3.94 -2.68
CA ASP A 1178 -2.25 -5.25 -2.04
C ASP A 1178 -1.36 -6.35 -2.64
N SER A 1179 -0.50 -5.99 -3.60
CA SER A 1179 0.42 -6.88 -4.33
C SER A 1179 -0.26 -8.06 -5.03
N LYS A 1180 -1.59 -8.04 -5.22
CA LYS A 1180 -2.39 -9.13 -5.78
C LYS A 1180 -3.25 -8.70 -6.96
N HIS A 1181 -4.12 -7.72 -6.75
CA HIS A 1181 -5.00 -7.23 -7.80
C HIS A 1181 -4.20 -6.42 -8.82
N GLN A 1182 -4.69 -6.33 -10.05
CA GLN A 1182 -4.05 -5.59 -11.11
C GLN A 1182 -4.10 -4.07 -10.87
N SER A 1183 -2.97 -3.39 -11.10
CA SER A 1183 -2.93 -1.94 -11.30
C SER A 1183 -3.62 -1.56 -12.63
N GLU A 1184 -3.72 -0.28 -12.95
CA GLU A 1184 -4.22 0.15 -14.26
C GLU A 1184 -3.35 -0.38 -15.42
N TYR A 1185 -2.03 -0.46 -15.22
CA TYR A 1185 -1.12 -1.08 -16.19
C TYR A 1185 -1.34 -2.60 -16.31
N GLY A 1186 -1.58 -3.30 -15.20
CA GLY A 1186 -1.93 -4.72 -15.21
C GLY A 1186 -3.27 -5.00 -15.92
N ALA A 1187 -4.29 -4.17 -15.67
CA ALA A 1187 -5.59 -4.27 -16.34
C ALA A 1187 -5.48 -4.02 -17.84
N TYR A 1188 -4.65 -3.07 -18.26
CA TYR A 1188 -4.38 -2.77 -19.66
C TYR A 1188 -3.67 -3.92 -20.37
N LEU A 1189 -2.64 -4.50 -19.74
CA LEU A 1189 -1.95 -5.69 -20.28
C LEU A 1189 -2.91 -6.86 -20.46
N LYS A 1190 -3.76 -7.13 -19.45
CA LYS A 1190 -4.83 -8.13 -19.55
C LYS A 1190 -5.76 -7.86 -20.74
N ALA A 1191 -6.22 -6.62 -20.91
CA ALA A 1191 -7.09 -6.25 -22.01
C ALA A 1191 -6.42 -6.44 -23.38
N CYS A 1192 -5.13 -6.13 -23.49
CA CYS A 1192 -4.34 -6.36 -24.71
C CYS A 1192 -4.25 -7.85 -25.05
N VAL A 1193 -3.95 -8.71 -24.08
CA VAL A 1193 -3.90 -10.17 -24.28
C VAL A 1193 -5.26 -10.70 -24.72
N ASN A 1194 -6.33 -10.30 -24.02
CA ASN A 1194 -7.69 -10.72 -24.38
C ASN A 1194 -8.08 -10.27 -25.79
N TYR A 1195 -7.74 -9.05 -26.20
CA TYR A 1195 -7.99 -8.58 -27.57
C TYR A 1195 -7.33 -9.51 -28.62
N LEU A 1196 -6.05 -9.86 -28.43
CA LEU A 1196 -5.32 -10.75 -29.34
C LEU A 1196 -5.87 -12.18 -29.34
N VAL A 1197 -6.39 -12.65 -28.20
CA VAL A 1197 -7.06 -13.96 -28.12
C VAL A 1197 -8.34 -13.96 -28.97
N LEU A 1198 -9.14 -12.89 -28.90
CA LEU A 1198 -10.38 -12.78 -29.68
C LEU A 1198 -10.13 -12.69 -31.19
N PHE A 1199 -9.17 -11.87 -31.61
CA PHE A 1199 -9.06 -11.45 -33.02
C PHE A 1199 -7.79 -11.95 -33.72
N GLY A 1200 -6.67 -12.12 -32.99
CA GLY A 1200 -5.39 -12.52 -33.59
C GLY A 1200 -4.75 -11.49 -34.50
N GLU A 1201 -5.23 -10.26 -34.46
CA GLU A 1201 -4.73 -9.15 -35.27
C GLU A 1201 -3.73 -8.35 -34.46
N ARG A 1202 -2.55 -8.05 -35.04
CA ARG A 1202 -1.58 -7.11 -34.44
C ARG A 1202 -2.24 -5.74 -34.22
N PHE A 1203 -1.76 -5.01 -33.22
CA PHE A 1203 -2.22 -3.66 -32.97
C PHE A 1203 -1.84 -2.74 -34.15
N GLY A 1204 -2.75 -1.86 -34.53
CA GLY A 1204 -2.56 -0.90 -35.60
C GLY A 1204 -1.55 0.20 -35.25
N ALA A 1205 -1.54 1.25 -36.08
CA ALA A 1205 -0.64 2.39 -35.89
C ALA A 1205 -1.06 3.33 -34.75
N ASP A 1206 -2.34 3.31 -34.35
CA ASP A 1206 -2.92 4.20 -33.31
C ASP A 1206 -3.87 3.41 -32.37
N PRO A 1207 -3.36 2.40 -31.63
CA PRO A 1207 -4.15 1.65 -30.66
C PRO A 1207 -4.57 2.51 -29.47
N ALA A 1208 -5.66 2.15 -28.79
CA ALA A 1208 -6.08 2.84 -27.57
C ALA A 1208 -5.06 2.65 -26.43
N ASP A 1209 -4.59 3.73 -25.83
CA ASP A 1209 -3.77 3.70 -24.60
C ASP A 1209 -4.62 3.72 -23.32
N CYS A 1210 -5.94 3.89 -23.44
CA CYS A 1210 -6.92 3.88 -22.33
C CYS A 1210 -6.58 4.86 -21.18
N GLY A 1211 -5.97 6.00 -21.52
CA GLY A 1211 -5.55 7.04 -20.57
C GLY A 1211 -4.23 6.77 -19.85
N LEU A 1212 -3.49 5.72 -20.23
CA LEU A 1212 -2.17 5.42 -19.68
C LEU A 1212 -1.04 6.18 -20.39
N ASN A 1213 0.15 6.15 -19.80
CA ASN A 1213 1.35 6.66 -20.44
C ASN A 1213 1.60 5.90 -21.78
N PRO A 1214 1.71 6.60 -22.93
CA PRO A 1214 1.80 5.96 -24.25
C PRO A 1214 2.99 5.01 -24.41
N ASP A 1215 4.17 5.36 -23.90
CA ASP A 1215 5.37 4.53 -24.05
C ASP A 1215 5.24 3.21 -23.28
N LYS A 1216 4.70 3.28 -22.06
CA LYS A 1216 4.40 2.08 -21.26
C LYS A 1216 3.30 1.24 -21.89
N ALA A 1217 2.24 1.87 -22.39
CA ALA A 1217 1.15 1.17 -23.06
C ALA A 1217 1.65 0.45 -24.33
N ALA A 1218 2.50 1.09 -25.13
CA ALA A 1218 3.15 0.51 -26.30
C ALA A 1218 4.01 -0.71 -25.94
N TYR A 1219 4.80 -0.61 -24.87
CA TYR A 1219 5.57 -1.75 -24.37
C TYR A 1219 4.65 -2.93 -23.96
N LEU A 1220 3.58 -2.67 -23.20
CA LEU A 1220 2.64 -3.71 -22.78
C LEU A 1220 1.94 -4.40 -23.95
N ARG A 1221 1.53 -3.63 -24.98
CA ARG A 1221 1.01 -4.19 -26.24
C ARG A 1221 2.03 -5.09 -26.92
N SER A 1222 3.29 -4.67 -26.99
CA SER A 1222 4.36 -5.47 -27.61
C SER A 1222 4.59 -6.80 -26.88
N VAL A 1223 4.47 -6.82 -25.55
CA VAL A 1223 4.54 -8.05 -24.77
C VAL A 1223 3.34 -8.95 -25.04
N ALA A 1224 2.12 -8.39 -25.08
CA ALA A 1224 0.92 -9.15 -25.42
C ALA A 1224 1.03 -9.80 -26.81
N GLU A 1225 1.53 -9.06 -27.82
CA GLU A 1225 1.77 -9.61 -29.17
C GLU A 1225 2.76 -10.78 -29.16
N GLN A 1226 3.86 -10.64 -28.42
CA GLN A 1226 4.89 -11.69 -28.31
C GLN A 1226 4.37 -12.96 -27.64
N ILE A 1227 3.46 -12.82 -26.68
CA ILE A 1227 2.86 -13.96 -25.97
C ILE A 1227 1.85 -14.68 -26.85
N VAL A 1228 0.96 -13.96 -27.55
CA VAL A 1228 -0.20 -14.59 -28.22
C VAL A 1228 0.08 -14.94 -29.68
N LEU A 1229 0.68 -14.04 -30.46
CA LEU A 1229 0.76 -14.18 -31.91
C LEU A 1229 1.88 -15.14 -32.33
N GLY A 1230 1.53 -16.16 -33.11
CA GLY A 1230 2.45 -17.24 -33.49
C GLY A 1230 2.49 -18.39 -32.47
N ASN A 1231 1.84 -18.24 -31.32
CA ASN A 1231 1.76 -19.23 -30.24
C ASN A 1231 0.31 -19.71 -30.02
N GLU A 1232 -0.62 -19.47 -30.95
CA GLU A 1232 -2.04 -19.80 -30.79
C GLU A 1232 -2.31 -21.26 -30.45
N GLY A 1233 -1.53 -22.17 -31.03
CA GLY A 1233 -1.64 -23.60 -30.79
C GLY A 1233 -1.34 -23.99 -29.34
N ASP A 1234 -0.47 -23.26 -28.65
CA ASP A 1234 -0.12 -23.51 -27.25
C ASP A 1234 -1.26 -23.16 -26.29
N TYR A 1235 -2.21 -22.33 -26.73
CA TYR A 1235 -3.36 -21.86 -25.96
C TYR A 1235 -4.71 -22.37 -26.50
N PHE A 1236 -4.66 -23.38 -27.39
CA PHE A 1236 -5.82 -24.02 -28.03
C PHE A 1236 -6.73 -23.06 -28.81
N ILE A 1237 -6.18 -21.96 -29.31
CA ILE A 1237 -6.96 -20.94 -30.03
C ILE A 1237 -7.18 -21.41 -31.47
N GLU A 1238 -8.45 -21.59 -31.85
CA GLU A 1238 -8.89 -22.07 -33.18
C GLU A 1238 -9.95 -21.14 -33.78
N ARG A 1239 -9.47 -20.07 -34.44
CA ARG A 1239 -10.30 -18.97 -34.95
C ARG A 1239 -11.19 -19.38 -36.12
#